data_AF-A0A1H4I137-F1
#
_entry.id   AF-A0A1H4I137-F1
#
_cell.length_a   1.000
_cell.length_b   1.000
_cell.length_c   1.000
_cell.angle_alpha   90.00
_cell.angle_beta   90.00
_cell.angle_gamma   90.00
#
_symmetry.space_group_name_H-M   'P 1'
#
loop_
_entity.id
_entity.type
_entity.pdbx_description
1 polymer ?
#
loop_
_entity_poly.entity_id
_entity_poly.type
_entity_poly.pdbx_seq_one_letter_code
_entity_poly.pdbx_strand_id
1 'polypeptide(L)'
;MLKKRKWNYFGTVRNWTSVFEHSGQFIAIHHFIKDKPLKELMGIPDRIHWSEFLNESDFNEIMLFTHGLEEQLKMKCMIPEQTFVDALKDPYNPLMNSPKHKLMLWFTGEEVTLLVEIFFNPQQFPPYGVKAPMNWPDISHRVEYETQSLFAALDYIVQPEITSPDAMTIEDSINPDTLQTSKLDIERIFKECTKVIVAYSGGKDSSVILQLCVEFVLEHPEYQDKLYIVSASTGVENPLIEKHIRSMQEVVTIKLDELFENGFDESRFVIVEPKSDQTYVTCVFGDGFIPPSSTFKWCVERLKVNPGREDLLERFSDEDLVCQVLGLRTLESSNRSRSIQEHFGDDLYGIHVLRGLKTAPPIRHWSGADVATYLATKPSPWNDEYSNHRLINIYGMASGLMECPIGAMIQNDNDAIKSCSGSSARFGCWACTVVKEDHSLKNLVEAYPEELGSYYKMRSLLKGVQDIRYGGCSGYYRNHGGFSSGYGDLTIDVRINLLRNWWELNIPLPEIEVIEIIKKVKAREVPEGLAVSNRFWDTLYRFLPVHPGINHRAMYDPIWEPNYLRNEDNKKVKLASVGIDRVTQIDLSWIANYKLVSQQIKAAIDINDCVQIVLKNQIVRGEIIEVQVVNGIPKVLKLQVAKRQVELPVTVIKQIKVTESHAHRVSLHQQMLDFSL
;
A
#
# COMPACT_ATOMS: atom_id res chain seq x y z
N MET A 1 11.47 -14.39 -35.70
CA MET A 1 10.25 -15.08 -36.15
C MET A 1 9.21 -14.10 -36.69
N LEU A 2 8.77 -13.11 -35.90
CA LEU A 2 7.76 -12.11 -36.28
C LEU A 2 8.02 -11.40 -37.62
N LYS A 3 9.26 -10.94 -37.89
CA LYS A 3 9.65 -10.33 -39.19
C LYS A 3 9.37 -11.25 -40.39
N LYS A 4 9.63 -12.56 -40.27
CA LYS A 4 9.37 -13.55 -41.34
C LYS A 4 7.86 -13.74 -41.59
N ARG A 5 7.05 -13.50 -40.57
CA ARG A 5 5.58 -13.58 -40.58
C ARG A 5 4.90 -12.25 -40.93
N LYS A 6 5.66 -11.26 -41.43
CA LYS A 6 5.14 -9.95 -41.84
C LYS A 6 4.43 -9.17 -40.72
N TRP A 7 4.93 -9.28 -39.48
CA TRP A 7 4.54 -8.36 -38.42
C TRP A 7 5.21 -7.00 -38.63
N ASN A 8 4.48 -5.93 -38.29
CA ASN A 8 5.00 -4.57 -38.24
C ASN A 8 5.65 -4.34 -36.87
N TYR A 9 6.85 -3.78 -36.85
CA TYR A 9 7.51 -3.38 -35.62
C TYR A 9 7.18 -1.92 -35.32
N PHE A 10 6.71 -1.61 -34.12
CA PHE A 10 6.30 -0.24 -33.73
C PHE A 10 7.31 0.49 -32.85
N GLY A 11 8.31 -0.24 -32.33
CA GLY A 11 9.37 0.36 -31.51
C GLY A 11 9.66 -0.43 -30.24
N THR A 12 10.70 0.01 -29.54
CA THR A 12 11.11 -0.54 -28.25
C THR A 12 10.94 0.52 -27.17
N VAL A 13 10.18 0.17 -26.14
CA VAL A 13 9.97 0.92 -24.91
C VAL A 13 11.04 0.49 -23.90
N ARG A 14 11.83 1.46 -23.42
CA ARG A 14 12.87 1.29 -22.40
C ARG A 14 13.79 0.07 -22.62
N ASN A 15 14.27 -0.20 -23.84
CA ASN A 15 15.21 -1.29 -24.19
C ASN A 15 14.76 -2.76 -23.94
N TRP A 16 13.67 -3.01 -23.19
CA TRP A 16 13.25 -4.37 -22.83
C TRP A 16 11.81 -4.72 -23.19
N THR A 17 11.09 -3.82 -23.86
CA THR A 17 9.73 -4.06 -24.31
C THR A 17 9.59 -3.65 -25.76
N SER A 18 9.23 -4.57 -26.64
CA SER A 18 9.01 -4.27 -28.06
C SER A 18 7.56 -4.49 -28.44
N VAL A 19 6.98 -3.55 -29.19
CA VAL A 19 5.59 -3.59 -29.63
C VAL A 19 5.54 -3.96 -31.11
N PHE A 20 4.63 -4.87 -31.45
CA PHE A 20 4.41 -5.36 -32.81
C PHE A 20 2.92 -5.38 -33.14
N GLU A 21 2.62 -5.33 -34.43
CA GLU A 21 1.26 -5.35 -34.94
C GLU A 21 1.13 -6.26 -36.16
N HIS A 22 -0.03 -6.91 -36.27
CA HIS A 22 -0.42 -7.65 -37.46
C HIS A 22 -1.95 -7.66 -37.58
N SER A 23 -2.47 -7.20 -38.72
CA SER A 23 -3.90 -7.21 -39.05
C SER A 23 -4.80 -6.55 -37.97
N GLY A 24 -4.33 -5.46 -37.36
CA GLY A 24 -5.03 -4.70 -36.33
C GLY A 24 -4.86 -5.23 -34.90
N GLN A 25 -4.14 -6.34 -34.71
CA GLN A 25 -3.84 -6.90 -33.40
C GLN A 25 -2.45 -6.48 -32.93
N PHE A 26 -2.34 -6.04 -31.68
CA PHE A 26 -1.06 -5.69 -31.07
C PHE A 26 -0.55 -6.79 -30.14
N ILE A 27 0.76 -6.99 -30.16
CA ILE A 27 1.47 -7.73 -29.10
C ILE A 27 2.59 -6.86 -28.53
N ALA A 28 2.81 -6.96 -27.22
CA ALA A 28 3.99 -6.43 -26.55
C ALA A 28 4.82 -7.59 -26.01
N ILE A 29 6.12 -7.61 -26.32
CA ILE A 29 7.05 -8.63 -25.85
C ILE A 29 8.01 -7.96 -24.87
N HIS A 30 7.98 -8.42 -23.63
CA HIS A 30 8.85 -8.00 -22.56
C HIS A 30 9.89 -9.08 -22.30
N HIS A 31 11.14 -8.69 -21.98
CA HIS A 31 12.19 -9.66 -21.69
C HIS A 31 12.91 -9.43 -20.36
N PHE A 32 13.29 -10.55 -19.75
CA PHE A 32 14.15 -10.67 -18.58
C PHE A 32 15.37 -11.50 -19.01
N ILE A 33 16.40 -10.82 -19.50
CA ILE A 33 17.67 -11.44 -19.91
C ILE A 33 18.70 -11.39 -18.79
N LYS A 34 18.86 -10.22 -18.15
CA LYS A 34 19.89 -9.99 -17.12
C LYS A 34 19.42 -10.30 -15.69
N ASP A 35 18.10 -10.44 -15.51
CA ASP A 35 17.46 -10.52 -14.20
C ASP A 35 16.49 -11.70 -14.18
N LYS A 36 16.20 -12.24 -12.99
CA LYS A 36 15.10 -13.19 -12.80
C LYS A 36 13.83 -12.44 -12.38
N PRO A 37 12.67 -12.70 -13.01
CA PRO A 37 11.42 -12.06 -12.59
C PRO A 37 11.02 -12.49 -11.18
N LEU A 38 10.37 -11.57 -10.45
CA LEU A 38 9.72 -11.84 -9.17
C LEU A 38 8.54 -12.78 -9.41
N LYS A 39 8.61 -13.98 -8.84
CA LYS A 39 7.59 -15.03 -9.03
C LYS A 39 6.21 -14.58 -8.55
N GLU A 40 6.17 -13.81 -7.46
CA GLU A 40 4.97 -13.26 -6.85
C GLU A 40 4.20 -12.33 -7.80
N LEU A 41 4.91 -11.67 -8.74
CA LEU A 41 4.30 -10.78 -9.73
C LEU A 41 3.96 -11.50 -11.05
N MET A 42 4.52 -12.69 -11.30
CA MET A 42 4.15 -13.51 -12.47
C MET A 42 2.74 -14.09 -12.36
N GLY A 43 2.21 -14.21 -11.13
CA GLY A 43 0.89 -14.78 -10.85
C GLY A 43 0.90 -16.30 -10.68
N ILE A 44 -0.23 -16.85 -10.24
CA ILE A 44 -0.43 -18.29 -10.04
C ILE A 44 -0.72 -18.93 -11.41
N PRO A 45 -0.04 -20.02 -11.82
CA PRO A 45 -0.35 -20.71 -13.07
C PRO A 45 -1.80 -21.24 -13.11
N ASP A 46 -2.53 -20.92 -14.16
CA ASP A 46 -3.80 -21.57 -14.51
C ASP A 46 -3.51 -22.88 -15.27
N ARG A 47 -4.47 -23.81 -15.27
CA ARG A 47 -4.35 -25.14 -15.90
C ARG A 47 -4.79 -25.16 -17.36
N ILE A 48 -4.75 -24.01 -18.01
CA ILE A 48 -5.18 -23.82 -19.40
C ILE A 48 -3.98 -23.82 -20.31
N HIS A 49 -4.16 -24.35 -21.51
CA HIS A 49 -3.20 -24.20 -22.59
C HIS A 49 -3.62 -23.08 -23.56
N TRP A 50 -2.66 -22.35 -24.13
CA TRP A 50 -2.96 -21.20 -25.01
C TRP A 50 -3.76 -21.60 -26.26
N SER A 51 -3.67 -22.87 -26.67
CA SER A 51 -4.45 -23.38 -27.80
C SER A 51 -5.96 -23.31 -27.55
N GLU A 52 -6.41 -23.31 -26.29
CA GLU A 52 -7.85 -23.27 -25.98
C GLU A 52 -8.53 -21.97 -26.45
N PHE A 53 -7.77 -20.89 -26.69
CA PHE A 53 -8.31 -19.61 -27.14
C PHE A 53 -7.59 -18.99 -28.34
N LEU A 54 -6.41 -19.49 -28.75
CA LEU A 54 -5.73 -19.04 -29.98
C LEU A 54 -6.05 -19.92 -31.22
N ASN A 55 -6.94 -20.91 -31.09
CA ASN A 55 -7.28 -21.83 -32.19
C ASN A 55 -8.26 -21.23 -33.24
N GLU A 56 -8.74 -20.00 -33.04
CA GLU A 56 -9.60 -19.32 -34.01
C GLU A 56 -8.80 -18.78 -35.21
N SER A 57 -9.43 -18.71 -36.38
CA SER A 57 -8.79 -18.24 -37.63
C SER A 57 -8.15 -16.86 -37.48
N ASP A 58 -8.75 -16.02 -36.66
CA ASP A 58 -8.40 -14.61 -36.50
C ASP A 58 -7.11 -14.42 -35.68
N PHE A 59 -6.63 -15.46 -34.97
CA PHE A 59 -5.42 -15.42 -34.15
C PHE A 59 -4.29 -16.31 -34.69
N ASN A 60 -4.41 -16.82 -35.93
CA ASN A 60 -3.49 -17.81 -36.49
C ASN A 60 -2.02 -17.38 -36.44
N GLU A 61 -1.69 -16.11 -36.73
CA GLU A 61 -0.29 -15.65 -36.65
C GLU A 61 0.27 -15.58 -35.23
N ILE A 62 -0.58 -15.25 -34.25
CA ILE A 62 -0.22 -15.27 -32.83
C ILE A 62 -0.02 -16.71 -32.38
N MET A 63 -0.95 -17.60 -32.72
CA MET A 63 -0.88 -19.04 -32.45
C MET A 63 0.44 -19.64 -32.97
N LEU A 64 0.77 -19.36 -34.22
CA LEU A 64 1.96 -19.88 -34.86
C LEU A 64 3.26 -19.24 -34.33
N PHE A 65 3.21 -17.99 -33.85
CA PHE A 65 4.31 -17.36 -33.13
C PHE A 65 4.54 -18.05 -31.77
N THR A 66 3.48 -18.20 -30.98
CA THR A 66 3.48 -18.87 -29.68
C THR A 66 3.98 -20.31 -29.79
N HIS A 67 3.44 -21.08 -30.74
CA HIS A 67 3.89 -22.45 -31.01
C HIS A 67 5.39 -22.51 -31.35
N GLY A 68 5.92 -21.53 -32.07
CA GLY A 68 7.35 -21.49 -32.36
C GLY A 68 8.22 -21.17 -31.14
N LEU A 69 7.74 -20.40 -30.15
CA LEU A 69 8.46 -20.20 -28.90
C LEU A 69 8.60 -21.51 -28.12
N GLU A 70 7.55 -22.33 -28.08
CA GLU A 70 7.60 -23.63 -27.40
C GLU A 70 8.38 -24.67 -28.20
N GLU A 71 8.09 -24.84 -29.48
CA GLU A 71 8.67 -25.95 -30.25
C GLU A 71 10.05 -25.65 -30.83
N GLN A 72 10.30 -24.43 -31.29
CA GLN A 72 11.58 -24.06 -31.93
C GLN A 72 12.58 -23.55 -30.90
N LEU A 73 12.12 -22.76 -29.92
CA LEU A 73 12.99 -22.20 -28.87
C LEU A 73 12.94 -22.98 -27.55
N LYS A 74 12.16 -24.06 -27.47
CA LYS A 74 12.07 -24.95 -26.31
C LYS A 74 11.73 -24.21 -25.00
N MET A 75 10.96 -23.13 -25.11
CA MET A 75 10.52 -22.35 -23.95
C MET A 75 9.28 -22.96 -23.33
N LYS A 76 9.20 -22.99 -22.00
CA LYS A 76 8.00 -23.44 -21.29
C LYS A 76 7.00 -22.29 -21.18
N CYS A 77 5.79 -22.47 -21.70
CA CYS A 77 4.70 -21.52 -21.50
C CYS A 77 4.04 -21.69 -20.12
N MET A 78 3.70 -20.58 -19.48
CA MET A 78 2.89 -20.48 -18.28
C MET A 78 1.85 -19.37 -18.48
N ILE A 79 0.59 -19.71 -18.27
CA ILE A 79 -0.53 -18.76 -18.30
C ILE A 79 -0.94 -18.49 -16.86
N PRO A 80 -0.87 -17.25 -16.36
CA PRO A 80 -1.32 -16.96 -15.01
C PRO A 80 -2.85 -16.90 -14.96
N GLU A 81 -3.40 -17.16 -13.76
CA GLU A 81 -4.75 -16.78 -13.38
C GLU A 81 -4.94 -15.30 -13.68
N GLN A 82 -5.77 -14.99 -14.67
CA GLN A 82 -5.95 -13.63 -15.15
C GLN A 82 -7.38 -13.36 -15.57
N THR A 83 -7.75 -12.10 -15.48
CA THR A 83 -9.12 -11.64 -15.62
C THR A 83 -9.61 -11.79 -17.06
N PHE A 84 -8.70 -11.73 -18.03
CA PHE A 84 -8.98 -12.05 -19.43
C PHE A 84 -9.51 -13.49 -19.61
N VAL A 85 -8.82 -14.46 -19.01
CA VAL A 85 -9.19 -15.89 -19.09
C VAL A 85 -10.53 -16.16 -18.41
N ASP A 86 -10.80 -15.50 -17.28
CA ASP A 86 -12.10 -15.65 -16.60
C ASP A 86 -13.26 -15.20 -17.48
N ALA A 87 -13.05 -14.11 -18.22
CA ALA A 87 -14.09 -13.57 -19.08
C ALA A 87 -14.35 -14.44 -20.31
N LEU A 88 -13.32 -15.12 -20.84
CA LEU A 88 -13.51 -16.13 -21.88
C LEU A 88 -14.35 -17.32 -21.38
N LYS A 89 -14.18 -17.71 -20.11
CA LYS A 89 -14.95 -18.81 -19.49
C LYS A 89 -16.42 -18.43 -19.19
N ASP A 90 -16.74 -17.14 -19.08
CA ASP A 90 -18.10 -16.63 -18.85
C ASP A 90 -18.54 -15.66 -19.97
N PRO A 91 -18.79 -16.19 -21.19
CA PRO A 91 -18.85 -15.40 -22.43
C PRO A 91 -20.10 -14.51 -22.58
N TYR A 92 -21.02 -14.49 -21.61
CA TYR A 92 -22.28 -13.73 -21.72
C TYR A 92 -22.24 -12.31 -21.15
N ASN A 93 -21.06 -11.77 -20.81
CA ASN A 93 -20.98 -10.40 -20.29
C ASN A 93 -20.63 -9.38 -21.39
N PRO A 94 -21.59 -8.58 -21.90
CA PRO A 94 -21.34 -7.52 -22.89
C PRO A 94 -20.44 -6.38 -22.35
N LEU A 95 -20.09 -6.39 -21.07
CA LEU A 95 -19.14 -5.49 -20.41
C LEU A 95 -17.68 -5.96 -20.56
N MET A 96 -17.31 -6.55 -21.70
CA MET A 96 -15.98 -7.16 -21.93
C MET A 96 -15.20 -6.55 -23.11
N ASN A 97 -15.48 -5.28 -23.39
CA ASN A 97 -14.94 -4.56 -24.55
C ASN A 97 -13.91 -3.50 -24.16
N SER A 98 -13.40 -3.53 -22.92
CA SER A 98 -12.39 -2.56 -22.50
C SER A 98 -11.12 -2.70 -23.34
N PRO A 99 -10.53 -1.60 -23.83
CA PRO A 99 -9.26 -1.65 -24.52
C PRO A 99 -8.09 -2.04 -23.61
N LYS A 100 -8.29 -1.96 -22.28
CA LYS A 100 -7.30 -2.37 -21.29
C LYS A 100 -7.13 -3.89 -21.20
N HIS A 101 -8.04 -4.68 -21.77
CA HIS A 101 -7.91 -6.14 -21.76
C HIS A 101 -6.72 -6.62 -22.57
N LYS A 102 -5.92 -7.46 -21.92
CA LYS A 102 -4.78 -8.13 -22.51
C LYS A 102 -4.65 -9.52 -21.92
N LEU A 103 -4.20 -10.45 -22.74
CA LEU A 103 -3.76 -11.76 -22.30
C LEU A 103 -2.27 -11.73 -22.04
N MET A 104 -1.85 -12.30 -20.93
CA MET A 104 -0.45 -12.44 -20.54
C MET A 104 -0.02 -13.91 -20.68
N LEU A 105 1.06 -14.15 -21.40
CA LEU A 105 1.70 -15.45 -21.55
C LEU A 105 3.18 -15.34 -21.15
N TRP A 106 3.58 -16.08 -20.12
CA TRP A 106 4.98 -16.17 -19.73
C TRP A 106 5.67 -17.32 -20.45
N PHE A 107 6.82 -17.07 -21.05
CA PHE A 107 7.67 -18.09 -21.64
C PHE A 107 9.01 -18.10 -20.93
N THR A 108 9.40 -19.25 -20.37
CA THR A 108 10.66 -19.40 -19.66
C THR A 108 11.58 -20.35 -20.42
N GLY A 109 12.72 -19.83 -20.90
CA GLY A 109 13.83 -20.63 -21.42
C GLY A 109 14.99 -20.70 -20.41
N GLU A 110 16.13 -21.24 -20.84
CA GLU A 110 17.33 -21.37 -19.99
C GLU A 110 17.97 -20.00 -19.66
N GLU A 111 18.09 -19.12 -20.66
CA GLU A 111 18.78 -17.83 -20.52
C GLU A 111 17.85 -16.62 -20.49
N VAL A 112 16.59 -16.79 -20.91
CA VAL A 112 15.65 -15.67 -21.03
C VAL A 112 14.25 -16.06 -20.57
N THR A 113 13.61 -15.15 -19.84
CA THR A 113 12.15 -15.19 -19.62
C THR A 113 11.48 -14.07 -20.39
N LEU A 114 10.40 -14.39 -21.09
CA LEU A 114 9.58 -13.46 -21.84
C LEU A 114 8.20 -13.37 -21.22
N LEU A 115 7.64 -12.16 -21.18
CA LEU A 115 6.19 -11.96 -21.08
C LEU A 115 5.71 -11.49 -22.45
N VAL A 116 4.74 -12.20 -23.01
CA VAL A 116 4.04 -11.81 -24.23
C VAL A 116 2.65 -11.34 -23.82
N GLU A 117 2.36 -10.06 -24.09
CA GLU A 117 1.03 -9.48 -23.94
C GLU A 117 0.33 -9.45 -25.30
N ILE A 118 -0.91 -9.91 -25.35
CA ILE A 118 -1.73 -9.93 -26.56
C ILE A 118 -2.97 -9.08 -26.33
N PHE A 119 -3.23 -8.12 -27.22
CA PHE A 119 -4.37 -7.22 -27.18
C PHE A 119 -5.40 -7.63 -28.23
N PHE A 120 -6.55 -8.14 -27.79
CA PHE A 120 -7.55 -8.80 -28.65
C PHE A 120 -8.54 -7.85 -29.32
N ASN A 121 -8.88 -6.75 -28.66
CA ASN A 121 -9.78 -5.75 -29.25
C ASN A 121 -9.02 -5.01 -30.36
N PRO A 122 -9.56 -4.87 -31.58
CA PRO A 122 -8.92 -4.10 -32.65
C PRO A 122 -8.76 -2.65 -32.19
N GLN A 123 -7.56 -2.33 -31.71
CA GLN A 123 -7.27 -1.01 -31.14
C GLN A 123 -6.95 -0.04 -32.27
N GLN A 124 -7.42 1.19 -32.14
CA GLN A 124 -7.06 2.26 -33.08
C GLN A 124 -5.61 2.76 -32.88
N PHE A 125 -4.97 2.41 -31.76
CA PHE A 125 -3.65 2.88 -31.40
C PHE A 125 -2.84 1.78 -30.67
N PRO A 126 -1.51 1.76 -30.82
CA PRO A 126 -0.63 0.77 -30.19
C PRO A 126 -0.53 0.97 -28.67
N PRO A 127 -0.14 -0.04 -27.88
CA PRO A 127 0.06 0.08 -26.43
C PRO A 127 1.36 0.83 -26.07
N TYR A 128 1.44 1.34 -24.84
CA TYR A 128 2.66 1.90 -24.22
C TYR A 128 3.26 3.15 -24.90
N GLY A 129 2.46 3.92 -25.64
CA GLY A 129 2.84 5.25 -26.14
C GLY A 129 3.70 5.25 -27.41
N VAL A 130 3.96 4.09 -28.03
CA VAL A 130 4.59 4.05 -29.36
C VAL A 130 3.63 4.66 -30.41
N LYS A 131 4.15 5.22 -31.49
CA LYS A 131 3.32 6.08 -32.37
C LYS A 131 3.12 5.53 -33.78
N ALA A 132 4.17 5.01 -34.40
CA ALA A 132 4.13 4.59 -35.80
C ALA A 132 5.05 3.38 -36.02
N PRO A 133 4.81 2.57 -37.07
CA PRO A 133 5.74 1.53 -37.48
C PRO A 133 7.15 2.08 -37.69
N MET A 134 8.13 1.36 -37.17
CA MET A 134 9.55 1.62 -37.33
C MET A 134 10.18 0.54 -38.21
N ASN A 135 11.30 0.89 -38.84
CA ASN A 135 12.13 -0.11 -39.50
C ASN A 135 12.63 -1.13 -38.48
N TRP A 136 12.60 -2.41 -38.87
CA TRP A 136 13.21 -3.47 -38.06
C TRP A 136 14.68 -3.14 -37.81
N PRO A 137 15.17 -3.27 -36.56
CA PRO A 137 16.58 -3.05 -36.27
C PRO A 137 17.43 -4.02 -37.10
N ASP A 138 18.54 -3.51 -37.62
CA ASP A 138 19.51 -4.34 -38.32
C ASP A 138 20.31 -5.16 -37.31
N ILE A 139 19.98 -6.45 -37.24
CA ILE A 139 20.62 -7.43 -36.36
C ILE A 139 21.75 -8.19 -37.09
N SER A 140 22.02 -7.90 -38.36
CA SER A 140 23.05 -8.60 -39.15
C SER A 140 24.48 -8.31 -38.68
N HIS A 141 24.70 -7.18 -37.98
CA HIS A 141 26.01 -6.72 -37.53
C HIS A 141 26.26 -6.86 -36.01
N ARG A 142 25.32 -7.42 -35.23
CA ARG A 142 25.51 -7.67 -33.79
C ARG A 142 25.60 -9.17 -33.53
N VAL A 143 26.79 -9.73 -33.70
CA VAL A 143 27.11 -11.14 -33.38
C VAL A 143 27.48 -11.30 -31.90
N GLU A 144 27.86 -10.23 -31.22
CA GLU A 144 28.01 -10.26 -29.77
C GLU A 144 26.67 -9.87 -29.14
N TYR A 145 25.91 -10.87 -28.67
CA TYR A 145 25.37 -10.69 -27.33
C TYR A 145 26.61 -10.48 -26.47
N GLU A 146 26.85 -9.25 -26.03
CA GLU A 146 27.78 -9.02 -24.95
C GLU A 146 27.25 -9.80 -23.75
N THR A 147 27.69 -11.06 -23.62
CA THR A 147 28.01 -11.65 -22.32
C THR A 147 29.24 -10.90 -21.79
N GLN A 148 29.14 -9.58 -21.67
CA GLN A 148 29.88 -8.90 -20.65
C GLN A 148 29.29 -9.45 -19.35
N SER A 149 30.02 -10.39 -18.74
CA SER A 149 30.04 -10.47 -17.29
C SER A 149 30.06 -9.03 -16.79
N LEU A 150 28.97 -8.60 -16.17
CA LEU A 150 28.79 -7.25 -15.64
C LEU A 150 29.76 -6.96 -14.47
N PHE A 151 30.77 -7.82 -14.26
CA PHE A 151 31.88 -7.66 -13.33
C PHE A 151 33.18 -7.16 -13.99
N ALA A 152 33.18 -6.81 -15.28
CA ALA A 152 34.35 -6.21 -15.95
C ALA A 152 34.22 -4.70 -16.24
N ALA A 153 33.16 -4.04 -15.77
CA ALA A 153 32.95 -2.59 -15.90
C ALA A 153 32.34 -1.95 -14.64
N LEU A 154 32.58 -2.55 -13.46
CA LEU A 154 32.17 -2.01 -12.16
C LEU A 154 33.33 -1.64 -11.22
N ASP A 155 34.56 -1.57 -11.75
CA ASP A 155 35.59 -0.73 -11.14
C ASP A 155 35.51 0.63 -11.84
N TYR A 156 35.36 1.71 -11.07
CA TYR A 156 34.97 3.08 -11.47
C TYR A 156 33.45 3.35 -11.47
N ILE A 157 32.85 3.37 -10.29
CA ILE A 157 32.50 4.60 -9.54
C ILE A 157 32.00 4.10 -8.18
N VAL A 158 32.94 3.68 -7.32
CA VAL A 158 32.79 3.98 -5.90
C VAL A 158 33.54 5.28 -5.75
N GLN A 159 32.85 6.40 -5.96
CA GLN A 159 33.31 7.59 -5.25
C GLN A 159 33.26 7.18 -3.78
N PRO A 160 34.33 7.40 -2.98
CA PRO A 160 34.18 7.30 -1.54
C PRO A 160 32.94 8.12 -1.19
N GLU A 161 32.04 7.56 -0.38
CA GLU A 161 30.98 8.35 0.22
C GLU A 161 31.66 9.61 0.75
N ILE A 162 31.39 10.74 0.10
CA ILE A 162 31.74 12.03 0.66
C ILE A 162 30.97 12.01 1.96
N THR A 163 31.66 11.83 3.08
CA THR A 163 31.07 11.94 4.41
C THR A 163 30.24 13.21 4.36
N SER A 164 28.93 13.04 4.44
CA SER A 164 28.04 14.19 4.23
C SER A 164 28.45 15.23 5.27
N PRO A 165 28.59 16.51 4.90
CA PRO A 165 28.87 17.58 5.87
C PRO A 165 27.77 17.73 6.95
N ASP A 166 26.70 16.93 6.89
CA ASP A 166 25.57 16.86 7.82
C ASP A 166 25.60 15.57 8.67
N ALA A 167 26.79 15.08 9.04
CA ALA A 167 26.93 13.93 9.93
C ALA A 167 26.38 14.25 11.33
N MET A 168 25.72 13.26 11.95
CA MET A 168 25.17 13.37 13.31
C MET A 168 26.27 13.10 14.33
N THR A 169 27.16 14.06 14.54
CA THR A 169 28.17 14.02 15.61
C THR A 169 27.67 14.76 16.84
N ILE A 170 27.91 14.22 18.04
CA ILE A 170 27.60 14.91 19.30
C ILE A 170 28.85 15.70 19.70
N GLU A 171 28.70 17.01 19.84
CA GLU A 171 29.76 17.93 20.27
C GLU A 171 29.56 18.32 21.75
N ASP A 172 30.56 18.98 22.35
CA ASP A 172 30.50 19.39 23.76
C ASP A 172 29.42 20.46 24.01
N SER A 173 29.17 21.33 23.03
CA SER A 173 28.17 22.39 23.13
C SER A 173 27.77 22.93 21.76
N ILE A 174 26.50 23.30 21.63
CA ILE A 174 25.98 24.05 20.46
C ILE A 174 26.56 25.46 20.47
N ASN A 175 26.84 26.03 19.29
CA ASN A 175 27.19 27.44 19.18
C ASN A 175 26.13 28.33 19.86
N PRO A 176 26.49 29.12 20.89
CA PRO A 176 25.54 29.95 21.63
C PRO A 176 24.80 30.95 20.75
N ASP A 177 25.45 31.52 19.73
CA ASP A 177 24.84 32.50 18.82
C ASP A 177 23.75 31.84 17.95
N THR A 178 24.00 30.61 17.50
CA THR A 178 23.03 29.82 16.72
C THR A 178 21.78 29.51 17.53
N LEU A 179 21.95 29.03 18.77
CA LEU A 179 20.83 28.74 19.66
C LEU A 179 20.06 30.01 20.04
N GLN A 180 20.78 31.10 20.34
CA GLN A 180 20.16 32.38 20.69
C GLN A 180 19.37 32.96 19.52
N THR A 181 19.87 32.86 18.30
CA THR A 181 19.15 33.30 17.09
C THR A 181 17.82 32.57 16.96
N SER A 182 17.82 31.24 17.10
CA SER A 182 16.58 30.44 17.04
C SER A 182 15.59 30.79 18.15
N LYS A 183 16.08 31.10 19.37
CA LYS A 183 15.23 31.56 20.47
C LYS A 183 14.58 32.91 20.17
N LEU A 184 15.34 33.86 19.62
CA LEU A 184 14.82 35.17 19.20
C LEU A 184 13.79 35.05 18.08
N ASP A 185 14.02 34.15 17.11
CA ASP A 185 13.07 33.88 16.04
C ASP A 185 11.76 33.31 16.60
N ILE A 186 11.82 32.37 17.54
CA ILE A 186 10.64 31.80 18.20
C ILE A 186 9.88 32.88 19.00
N GLU A 187 10.59 33.68 19.79
CA GLU A 187 9.99 34.80 20.53
C GLU A 187 9.25 35.76 19.59
N ARG A 188 9.88 36.12 18.47
CA ARG A 188 9.29 36.97 17.44
C ARG A 188 8.01 36.36 16.85
N ILE A 189 8.03 35.06 16.55
CA ILE A 189 6.87 34.33 16.01
C ILE A 189 5.68 34.40 16.97
N PHE A 190 5.89 34.10 18.26
CA PHE A 190 4.82 34.13 19.27
C PHE A 190 4.28 35.53 19.57
N LYS A 191 5.12 36.57 19.43
CA LYS A 191 4.70 37.97 19.56
C LYS A 191 3.87 38.46 18.38
N GLU A 192 4.26 38.10 17.16
CA GLU A 192 3.64 38.63 15.94
C GLU A 192 2.41 37.83 15.46
N CYS A 193 2.25 36.58 15.91
CA CYS A 193 1.18 35.68 15.47
C CYS A 193 0.13 35.45 16.57
N THR A 194 -1.12 35.20 16.16
CA THR A 194 -2.20 34.80 17.09
C THR A 194 -2.17 33.30 17.35
N LYS A 195 -1.67 32.51 16.39
CA LYS A 195 -1.56 31.05 16.47
C LYS A 195 -0.21 30.58 15.91
N VAL A 196 0.44 29.66 16.61
CA VAL A 196 1.74 29.09 16.24
C VAL A 196 1.62 27.58 16.17
N ILE A 197 1.88 27.03 14.99
CA ILE A 197 1.75 25.60 14.72
C ILE A 197 3.13 24.99 14.57
N VAL A 198 3.51 24.09 15.46
CA VAL A 198 4.70 23.24 15.27
C VAL A 198 4.34 22.11 14.32
N ALA A 199 4.93 22.09 13.13
CA ALA A 199 4.81 20.96 12.20
C ALA A 199 5.71 19.81 12.69
N TYR A 200 5.10 18.85 13.39
CA TYR A 200 5.79 17.77 14.07
C TYR A 200 5.76 16.47 13.26
N SER A 201 6.91 15.84 13.00
CA SER A 201 6.97 14.59 12.24
C SER A 201 7.56 13.42 13.02
N GLY A 202 7.71 13.54 14.35
CA GLY A 202 8.43 12.55 15.16
C GLY A 202 9.94 12.47 14.87
N GLY A 203 10.47 13.40 14.06
CA GLY A 203 11.85 13.39 13.65
C GLY A 203 12.73 14.33 14.47
N LYS A 204 14.05 14.12 14.42
CA LYS A 204 15.05 14.88 15.18
C LYS A 204 14.86 16.40 15.08
N ASP A 205 14.73 16.92 13.86
CA ASP A 205 14.65 18.37 13.60
C ASP A 205 13.33 18.95 14.13
N SER A 206 12.21 18.24 13.93
CA SER A 206 10.91 18.66 14.45
C SER A 206 10.79 18.54 15.97
N SER A 207 11.50 17.59 16.60
CA SER A 207 11.55 17.45 18.05
C SER A 207 12.31 18.59 18.72
N VAL A 208 13.41 19.07 18.10
CA VAL A 208 14.11 20.28 18.56
C VAL A 208 13.19 21.50 18.49
N ILE A 209 12.48 21.70 17.37
CA ILE A 209 11.52 22.81 17.23
C ILE A 209 10.42 22.74 18.30
N LEU A 210 9.83 21.55 18.50
CA LEU A 210 8.79 21.35 19.50
C LEU A 210 9.31 21.71 20.90
N GLN A 211 10.49 21.19 21.27
CA GLN A 211 11.08 21.46 22.57
C GLN A 211 11.40 22.95 22.76
N LEU A 212 12.00 23.62 21.78
CA LEU A 212 12.30 25.06 21.85
C LEU A 212 11.03 25.92 21.99
N CYS A 213 9.95 25.57 21.28
CA CYS A 213 8.68 26.29 21.41
C CYS A 213 8.04 26.06 22.78
N VAL A 214 8.10 24.84 23.31
CA VAL A 214 7.58 24.51 24.65
C VAL A 214 8.39 25.21 25.73
N GLU A 215 9.73 25.20 25.66
CA GLU A 215 10.61 25.94 26.58
C GLU A 215 10.21 27.44 26.62
N PHE A 216 9.99 28.05 25.45
CA PHE A 216 9.56 29.45 25.37
C PHE A 216 8.21 29.73 26.07
N VAL A 217 7.17 28.93 25.80
CA VAL A 217 5.84 29.17 26.40
C VAL A 217 5.74 28.76 27.87
N LEU A 218 6.68 27.95 28.38
CA LEU A 218 6.82 27.71 29.81
C LEU A 218 7.48 28.89 30.52
N GLU A 219 8.44 29.57 29.87
CA GLU A 219 9.03 30.82 30.36
C GLU A 219 8.07 32.02 30.23
N HIS A 220 7.11 31.96 29.29
CA HIS A 220 6.14 33.02 29.00
C HIS A 220 4.70 32.47 28.94
N PRO A 221 4.05 32.22 30.10
CA PRO A 221 2.73 31.60 30.19
C PRO A 221 1.62 32.31 29.38
N GLU A 222 1.75 33.62 29.13
CA GLU A 222 0.80 34.41 28.35
C GLU A 222 0.68 34.01 26.87
N TYR A 223 1.58 33.15 26.36
CA TYR A 223 1.54 32.64 24.99
C TYR A 223 1.11 31.17 24.88
N GLN A 224 0.80 30.49 26.00
CA GLN A 224 0.47 29.05 26.01
C GLN A 224 -0.76 28.70 25.15
N ASP A 225 -1.76 29.59 25.08
CA ASP A 225 -2.97 29.42 24.26
C ASP A 225 -2.72 29.48 22.75
N LYS A 226 -1.54 29.98 22.34
CA LYS A 226 -1.16 30.12 20.93
C LYS A 226 -0.52 28.86 20.35
N LEU A 227 -0.02 27.94 21.18
CA LEU A 227 0.72 26.77 20.72
C LEU A 227 -0.22 25.65 20.25
N TYR A 228 0.00 25.23 19.00
CA TYR A 228 -0.61 24.05 18.39
C TYR A 228 0.50 23.16 17.84
N ILE A 229 0.26 21.85 17.82
CA ILE A 229 1.14 20.83 17.29
C ILE A 229 0.34 20.07 16.24
N VAL A 230 0.85 20.03 15.01
CA VAL A 230 0.20 19.30 13.92
C VAL A 230 1.21 18.31 13.35
N SER A 231 0.84 17.04 13.38
CA SER A 231 1.52 15.97 12.66
C SER A 231 0.66 15.46 11.52
N ALA A 232 1.26 14.73 10.59
CA ALA A 232 0.56 14.09 9.48
C ALA A 232 0.95 12.62 9.42
N SER A 233 -0.04 11.73 9.51
CA SER A 233 0.12 10.31 9.25
C SER A 233 -0.42 9.97 7.87
N THR A 234 0.45 9.48 6.99
CA THR A 234 0.07 9.14 5.61
C THR A 234 -0.59 7.76 5.50
N GLY A 235 -0.68 7.02 6.61
CA GLY A 235 -1.12 5.61 6.65
C GLY A 235 -0.08 4.61 6.12
N VAL A 236 1.09 5.08 5.68
CA VAL A 236 2.20 4.24 5.18
C VAL A 236 3.54 4.61 5.79
N GLU A 237 3.54 5.33 6.92
CA GLU A 237 4.74 5.61 7.70
C GLU A 237 5.34 4.32 8.25
N ASN A 238 6.66 4.30 8.46
CA ASN A 238 7.31 3.17 9.11
C ASN A 238 6.57 2.82 10.43
N PRO A 239 6.12 1.56 10.64
CA PRO A 239 5.34 1.19 11.82
C PRO A 239 5.94 1.58 13.17
N LEU A 240 7.27 1.56 13.30
CA LEU A 240 7.95 1.97 14.54
C LEU A 240 7.83 3.48 14.78
N ILE A 241 7.89 4.26 13.70
CA ILE A 241 7.76 5.72 13.74
C ILE A 241 6.31 6.14 13.93
N GLU A 242 5.37 5.46 13.27
CA GLU A 242 3.94 5.68 13.47
C GLU A 242 3.57 5.49 14.94
N LYS A 243 4.00 4.36 15.52
CA LYS A 243 3.81 4.09 16.95
C LYS A 243 4.45 5.17 17.81
N HIS A 244 5.68 5.58 17.48
CA HIS A 244 6.37 6.63 18.22
C HIS A 244 5.60 7.96 18.19
N ILE A 245 5.11 8.40 17.03
CA ILE A 245 4.38 9.67 16.87
C ILE A 245 3.07 9.64 17.67
N ARG A 246 2.30 8.55 17.57
CA ARG A 246 1.03 8.42 18.29
C ARG A 246 1.24 8.40 19.81
N SER A 247 2.25 7.69 20.30
CA SER A 247 2.57 7.73 21.74
C SER A 247 3.14 9.09 22.17
N MET A 248 3.90 9.77 21.32
CA MET A 248 4.35 11.14 21.58
C MET A 248 3.16 12.11 21.67
N GLN A 249 2.11 11.95 20.87
CA GLN A 249 0.90 12.74 20.98
C GLN A 249 0.28 12.62 22.37
N GLU A 250 0.07 11.40 22.85
CA GLU A 250 -0.49 11.14 24.18
C GLU A 250 0.38 11.76 25.29
N VAL A 251 1.68 11.46 25.27
CA VAL A 251 2.61 11.90 26.32
C VAL A 251 2.77 13.42 26.34
N VAL A 252 2.95 14.05 25.19
CA VAL A 252 3.10 15.51 25.08
C VAL A 252 1.80 16.19 25.52
N THR A 253 0.64 15.68 25.10
CA THR A 253 -0.66 16.27 25.48
C THR A 253 -0.83 16.26 27.00
N ILE A 254 -0.65 15.09 27.65
CA ILE A 254 -0.75 14.97 29.11
C ILE A 254 0.25 15.90 29.81
N LYS A 255 1.50 15.91 29.34
CA LYS A 255 2.55 16.71 29.97
C LYS A 255 2.30 18.20 29.85
N LEU A 256 1.83 18.67 28.69
CA LEU A 256 1.52 20.07 28.51
C LEU A 256 0.25 20.47 29.26
N ASP A 257 -0.73 19.57 29.43
CA ASP A 257 -1.92 19.83 30.25
C ASP A 257 -1.56 20.05 31.73
N GLU A 258 -0.60 19.27 32.24
CA GLU A 258 -0.07 19.44 33.59
C GLU A 258 0.71 20.75 33.77
N LEU A 259 1.43 21.20 32.74
CA LEU A 259 2.35 22.33 32.82
C LEU A 259 1.70 23.67 32.46
N PHE A 260 0.66 23.68 31.65
CA PHE A 260 0.04 24.91 31.16
C PHE A 260 -1.06 25.39 32.11
N GLU A 261 -1.08 26.68 32.41
CA GLU A 261 -2.07 27.29 33.30
C GLU A 261 -3.49 27.24 32.70
N ASN A 262 -3.58 27.21 31.37
CA ASN A 262 -4.83 27.15 30.62
C ASN A 262 -5.21 25.73 30.14
N GLY A 263 -4.50 24.69 30.62
CA GLY A 263 -4.65 23.30 30.16
C GLY A 263 -4.17 23.09 28.72
N PHE A 264 -4.06 21.84 28.25
CA PHE A 264 -3.69 21.44 26.88
C PHE A 264 -4.39 20.14 26.48
N ASP A 265 -5.26 20.18 25.46
CA ASP A 265 -6.04 19.02 25.04
C ASP A 265 -5.68 18.51 23.62
N GLU A 266 -6.29 17.40 23.24
CA GLU A 266 -6.11 16.73 21.94
C GLU A 266 -6.51 17.61 20.74
N SER A 267 -7.27 18.70 20.94
CA SER A 267 -7.55 19.66 19.87
C SER A 267 -6.34 20.53 19.53
N ARG A 268 -5.31 20.56 20.38
CA ARG A 268 -4.07 21.32 20.16
C ARG A 268 -2.88 20.46 19.78
N PHE A 269 -2.92 19.14 19.94
CA PHE A 269 -1.99 18.22 19.26
C PHE A 269 -2.78 17.26 18.38
N VAL A 270 -2.78 17.52 17.07
CA VAL A 270 -3.55 16.76 16.09
C VAL A 270 -2.64 15.99 15.16
N ILE A 271 -3.00 14.74 14.86
CA ILE A 271 -2.44 13.96 13.76
C ILE A 271 -3.46 13.97 12.63
N VAL A 272 -3.12 14.61 11.51
CA VAL A 272 -3.98 14.65 10.32
C VAL A 272 -3.77 13.41 9.48
N GLU A 273 -4.86 12.87 8.95
CA GLU A 273 -4.88 11.64 8.17
C GLU A 273 -5.65 11.84 6.86
N PRO A 274 -5.27 11.16 5.78
CA PRO A 274 -6.05 11.18 4.56
C PRO A 274 -7.46 10.61 4.79
N LYS A 275 -8.45 11.22 4.14
CA LYS A 275 -9.80 10.64 4.05
C LYS A 275 -9.73 9.20 3.55
N SER A 276 -10.65 8.36 4.02
CA SER A 276 -10.66 6.92 3.70
C SER A 276 -10.66 6.58 2.20
N ASP A 277 -11.13 7.49 1.34
CA ASP A 277 -11.14 7.33 -0.12
C ASP A 277 -9.91 7.93 -0.82
N GLN A 278 -8.96 8.50 -0.07
CA GLN A 278 -7.73 9.11 -0.57
C GLN A 278 -6.46 8.50 0.03
N THR A 279 -6.57 7.41 0.81
CA THR A 279 -5.43 6.71 1.40
C THR A 279 -4.55 6.04 0.35
N TYR A 280 -3.34 5.61 0.74
CA TYR A 280 -2.41 4.96 -0.18
C TYR A 280 -3.02 3.70 -0.83
N VAL A 281 -3.62 2.83 -0.02
CA VAL A 281 -4.18 1.55 -0.50
C VAL A 281 -5.44 1.74 -1.33
N THR A 282 -6.26 2.76 -1.04
CA THR A 282 -7.45 3.05 -1.85
C THR A 282 -7.07 3.66 -3.20
N CYS A 283 -6.01 4.47 -3.26
CA CYS A 283 -5.44 4.92 -4.52
C CYS A 283 -4.86 3.75 -5.35
N VAL A 284 -4.05 2.87 -4.73
CA VAL A 284 -3.39 1.77 -5.44
C VAL A 284 -4.37 0.67 -5.85
N PHE A 285 -5.22 0.19 -4.95
CA PHE A 285 -6.12 -0.94 -5.21
C PHE A 285 -7.48 -0.51 -5.75
N GLY A 286 -7.99 0.64 -5.32
CA GLY A 286 -9.25 1.20 -5.80
C GLY A 286 -9.09 1.90 -7.16
N ASP A 287 -8.26 2.94 -7.18
CA ASP A 287 -8.02 3.77 -8.39
C ASP A 287 -6.97 3.17 -9.35
N GLY A 288 -6.31 2.07 -8.99
CA GLY A 288 -5.29 1.46 -9.85
C GLY A 288 -4.05 2.34 -10.03
N PHE A 289 -3.76 3.25 -9.10
CA PHE A 289 -2.58 4.10 -9.22
C PHE A 289 -1.31 3.26 -9.13
N ILE A 290 -0.37 3.52 -10.04
CA ILE A 290 0.97 2.96 -9.96
C ILE A 290 1.64 3.55 -8.69
N PRO A 291 2.34 2.72 -7.88
CA PRO A 291 3.09 3.21 -6.73
C PRO A 291 4.00 4.41 -7.08
N PRO A 292 4.20 5.39 -6.18
CA PRO A 292 4.88 6.63 -6.49
C PRO A 292 6.29 6.46 -7.09
N SER A 293 6.63 7.26 -8.08
CA SER A 293 7.94 7.28 -8.72
C SER A 293 8.57 8.67 -8.65
N SER A 294 9.83 8.82 -9.08
CA SER A 294 10.51 10.12 -9.10
C SER A 294 9.78 11.18 -9.93
N THR A 295 9.09 10.77 -11.00
CA THR A 295 8.35 11.64 -11.91
C THR A 295 6.86 11.74 -11.59
N PHE A 296 6.32 10.85 -10.74
CA PHE A 296 4.89 10.79 -10.42
C PHE A 296 4.70 10.53 -8.92
N LYS A 297 4.73 11.62 -8.12
CA LYS A 297 4.67 11.61 -6.65
C LYS A 297 3.29 12.02 -6.12
N TRP A 298 2.24 11.35 -6.61
CA TRP A 298 0.86 11.65 -6.24
C TRP A 298 0.60 11.57 -4.72
N CYS A 299 1.39 10.79 -3.98
CA CYS A 299 1.26 10.61 -2.54
C CYS A 299 1.49 11.90 -1.74
N VAL A 300 2.36 12.81 -2.22
CA VAL A 300 2.69 14.05 -1.49
C VAL A 300 1.45 14.93 -1.38
N GLU A 301 0.80 15.19 -2.51
CA GLU A 301 -0.38 16.04 -2.55
C GLU A 301 -1.54 15.40 -1.77
N ARG A 302 -1.82 14.12 -2.02
CA ARG A 302 -3.02 13.43 -1.50
C ARG A 302 -2.93 13.04 -0.04
N LEU A 303 -1.80 12.47 0.38
CA LEU A 303 -1.65 11.88 1.70
C LEU A 303 -1.13 12.90 2.73
N LYS A 304 -0.47 13.97 2.28
CA LYS A 304 0.18 14.93 3.17
C LYS A 304 -0.32 16.36 3.03
N VAL A 305 -0.35 16.91 1.81
CA VAL A 305 -0.72 18.32 1.61
C VAL A 305 -2.21 18.55 1.80
N ASN A 306 -3.07 17.76 1.15
CA ASN A 306 -4.51 17.95 1.21
C ASN A 306 -5.09 17.79 2.61
N PRO A 307 -4.76 16.72 3.38
CA PRO A 307 -5.29 16.55 4.73
C PRO A 307 -4.86 17.67 5.67
N GLY A 308 -3.58 18.07 5.62
CA GLY A 308 -3.08 19.20 6.41
C GLY A 308 -3.74 20.52 6.00
N ARG A 309 -3.98 20.74 4.71
CA ARG A 309 -4.66 21.94 4.23
C ARG A 309 -6.11 22.01 4.72
N GLU A 310 -6.83 20.89 4.67
CA GLU A 310 -8.22 20.79 5.14
C GLU A 310 -8.30 21.06 6.65
N ASP A 311 -7.44 20.43 7.46
CA ASP A 311 -7.38 20.67 8.92
C ASP A 311 -7.14 22.14 9.26
N LEU A 312 -6.15 22.77 8.60
CA LEU A 312 -5.83 24.18 8.84
C LEU A 312 -7.01 25.12 8.54
N LEU A 313 -7.78 24.82 7.48
CA LEU A 313 -8.95 25.61 7.09
C LEU A 313 -10.15 25.38 8.01
N GLU A 314 -10.28 24.19 8.60
CA GLU A 314 -11.35 23.89 9.56
C GLU A 314 -11.06 24.47 10.95
N ARG A 315 -9.78 24.55 11.33
CA ARG A 315 -9.34 24.91 12.68
C ARG A 315 -9.19 26.41 12.91
N PHE A 316 -8.77 27.16 11.88
CA PHE A 316 -8.43 28.57 12.02
C PHE A 316 -9.29 29.45 11.12
N SER A 317 -9.59 30.65 11.60
CA SER A 317 -10.36 31.64 10.88
C SER A 317 -9.48 32.49 9.96
N ASP A 318 -10.06 33.18 8.99
CA ASP A 318 -9.33 34.14 8.14
C ASP A 318 -8.79 35.35 8.93
N GLU A 319 -9.26 35.59 10.16
CA GLU A 319 -8.79 36.66 11.06
C GLU A 319 -7.54 36.24 11.85
N ASP A 320 -7.25 34.94 11.92
CA ASP A 320 -6.07 34.44 12.62
C ASP A 320 -4.78 34.73 11.83
N LEU A 321 -3.78 35.27 12.54
CA LEU A 321 -2.41 35.33 12.04
C LEU A 321 -1.70 34.04 12.46
N VAL A 322 -1.69 33.06 11.55
CA VAL A 322 -1.14 31.73 11.81
C VAL A 322 0.29 31.62 11.28
N CYS A 323 1.22 31.12 12.10
CA CYS A 323 2.56 30.75 11.65
C CYS A 323 2.84 29.27 11.88
N GLN A 324 3.16 28.56 10.80
CA GLN A 324 3.63 27.18 10.85
C GLN A 324 5.16 27.13 10.94
N VAL A 325 5.66 26.62 12.06
CA VAL A 325 7.08 26.46 12.36
C VAL A 325 7.57 25.11 11.82
N LEU A 326 8.64 25.15 11.02
CA LEU A 326 9.16 24.00 10.27
C LEU A 326 10.60 23.68 10.68
N GLY A 327 10.90 22.38 10.86
CA GLY A 327 12.27 21.88 11.07
C GLY A 327 13.09 21.79 9.78
N LEU A 328 13.28 22.90 9.07
CA LEU A 328 14.08 22.96 7.84
C LEU A 328 15.50 23.47 8.14
N ARG A 329 16.52 22.90 7.48
CA ARG A 329 17.93 23.32 7.60
C ARG A 329 18.58 23.45 6.23
N THR A 330 19.36 24.52 6.01
CA THR A 330 20.07 24.75 4.74
C THR A 330 21.23 23.78 4.53
N LEU A 331 21.81 23.28 5.63
CA LEU A 331 22.93 22.34 5.62
C LEU A 331 22.51 20.87 5.36
N GLU A 332 21.20 20.56 5.24
CA GLU A 332 20.70 19.19 5.02
C GLU A 332 21.04 18.64 3.62
N SER A 333 20.94 19.48 2.58
CA SER A 333 21.35 19.15 1.20
C SER A 333 21.34 20.38 0.30
N SER A 334 22.03 20.32 -0.84
CA SER A 334 22.02 21.38 -1.85
C SER A 334 20.61 21.69 -2.39
N ASN A 335 19.78 20.66 -2.59
CA ASN A 335 18.39 20.84 -3.02
C ASN A 335 17.54 21.51 -1.94
N ARG A 336 17.74 21.16 -0.66
CA ARG A 336 17.06 21.82 0.47
C ARG A 336 17.49 23.27 0.61
N SER A 337 18.79 23.54 0.52
CA SER A 337 19.33 24.90 0.53
C SER A 337 18.69 25.77 -0.55
N ARG A 338 18.63 25.29 -1.80
CA ARG A 338 17.95 26.00 -2.90
C ARG A 338 16.47 26.23 -2.61
N SER A 339 15.75 25.20 -2.18
CA SER A 339 14.32 25.31 -1.89
C SER A 339 14.02 26.28 -0.73
N ILE A 340 14.87 26.31 0.30
CA ILE A 340 14.74 27.27 1.41
C ILE A 340 15.02 28.68 0.91
N GLN A 341 16.07 28.89 0.11
CA GLN A 341 16.37 30.21 -0.46
C GLN A 341 15.26 30.73 -1.37
N GLU A 342 14.67 29.86 -2.20
CA GLU A 342 13.54 30.21 -3.08
C GLU A 342 12.28 30.60 -2.29
N HIS A 343 12.02 29.93 -1.17
CA HIS A 343 10.78 30.13 -0.40
C HIS A 343 10.86 31.22 0.67
N PHE A 344 12.01 31.36 1.33
CA PHE A 344 12.22 32.28 2.45
C PHE A 344 13.16 33.44 2.13
N GLY A 345 14.06 33.27 1.14
CA GLY A 345 15.17 34.22 0.93
C GLY A 345 15.97 34.43 2.23
N ASP A 346 16.21 35.69 2.56
CA ASP A 346 16.90 36.10 3.79
C ASP A 346 15.93 36.37 4.95
N ASP A 347 14.61 36.30 4.70
CA ASP A 347 13.59 36.54 5.71
C ASP A 347 13.34 35.29 6.59
N LEU A 348 12.78 35.54 7.79
CA LEU A 348 12.29 34.48 8.67
C LEU A 348 11.01 33.83 8.12
N TYR A 349 10.11 34.65 7.55
CA TYR A 349 8.80 34.20 7.10
C TYR A 349 8.76 33.93 5.60
N GLY A 350 8.24 32.76 5.25
CA GLY A 350 7.80 32.41 3.90
C GLY A 350 6.29 32.51 3.76
N ILE A 351 5.81 32.72 2.53
CA ILE A 351 4.38 32.79 2.22
C ILE A 351 3.83 31.37 2.05
N HIS A 352 2.76 31.04 2.77
CA HIS A 352 2.06 29.78 2.55
C HIS A 352 1.01 29.90 1.42
N VAL A 353 0.63 28.76 0.83
CA VAL A 353 -0.40 28.69 -0.23
C VAL A 353 -1.80 29.06 0.27
N LEU A 354 -2.02 28.99 1.58
CA LEU A 354 -3.23 29.46 2.25
C LEU A 354 -3.05 30.92 2.66
N ARG A 355 -4.06 31.75 2.38
CA ARG A 355 -4.08 33.16 2.81
C ARG A 355 -4.07 33.22 4.33
N GLY A 356 -3.41 34.23 4.90
CA GLY A 356 -3.30 34.43 6.35
C GLY A 356 -2.26 33.56 7.06
N LEU A 357 -1.70 32.53 6.39
CA LEU A 357 -0.72 31.63 6.99
C LEU A 357 0.70 31.94 6.52
N LYS A 358 1.64 31.98 7.47
CA LYS A 358 3.09 32.09 7.23
C LYS A 358 3.79 30.80 7.61
N THR A 359 4.95 30.57 7.03
CA THR A 359 5.86 29.49 7.46
C THR A 359 7.14 30.09 8.01
N ALA A 360 7.77 29.49 9.01
CA ALA A 360 9.06 29.94 9.55
C ALA A 360 9.98 28.75 9.85
N PRO A 361 11.30 28.81 9.54
CA PRO A 361 12.26 27.77 9.89
C PRO A 361 13.32 28.27 10.90
N PRO A 362 13.01 28.36 12.21
CA PRO A 362 13.91 28.95 13.22
C PRO A 362 15.27 28.27 13.35
N ILE A 363 15.39 27.00 12.94
CA ILE A 363 16.64 26.25 12.97
C ILE A 363 17.34 26.21 11.60
N ARG A 364 17.00 27.08 10.64
CA ARG A 364 17.52 27.04 9.26
C ARG A 364 19.04 27.00 9.15
N HIS A 365 19.75 27.55 10.13
CA HIS A 365 21.21 27.65 10.18
C HIS A 365 21.89 26.54 10.99
N TRP A 366 21.13 25.59 11.54
CA TRP A 366 21.68 24.49 12.33
C TRP A 366 22.32 23.42 11.42
N SER A 367 23.43 22.87 11.88
CA SER A 367 24.02 21.64 11.34
C SER A 367 23.35 20.38 11.93
N GLY A 368 23.62 19.22 11.36
CA GLY A 368 23.23 17.93 11.93
C GLY A 368 23.84 17.72 13.33
N ALA A 369 25.07 18.19 13.53
CA ALA A 369 25.75 18.12 14.82
C ALA A 369 25.08 19.01 15.89
N ASP A 370 24.63 20.22 15.53
CA ASP A 370 23.89 21.09 16.46
C ASP A 370 22.59 20.41 16.95
N VAL A 371 21.86 19.78 16.02
CA VAL A 371 20.62 19.04 16.34
C VAL A 371 20.91 17.85 17.23
N ALA A 372 21.93 17.05 16.90
CA ALA A 372 22.33 15.90 17.70
C ALA A 372 22.74 16.32 19.12
N THR A 373 23.55 17.37 19.22
CA THR A 373 24.07 17.92 20.47
C THR A 373 22.95 18.47 21.33
N TYR A 374 21.98 19.18 20.76
CA TYR A 374 20.80 19.65 21.51
C TYR A 374 20.02 18.48 22.11
N LEU A 375 19.67 17.49 21.30
CA LEU A 375 18.90 16.34 21.76
C LEU A 375 19.68 15.53 22.81
N ALA A 376 21.01 15.43 22.70
CA ALA A 376 21.83 14.69 23.65
C ALA A 376 22.02 15.42 24.99
N THR A 377 22.09 16.76 24.98
CA THR A 377 22.46 17.57 26.15
C THR A 377 21.26 18.21 26.85
N LYS A 378 20.14 18.39 26.15
CA LYS A 378 18.91 18.97 26.71
C LYS A 378 17.89 17.86 27.00
N PRO A 379 17.56 17.60 28.28
CA PRO A 379 16.53 16.62 28.59
C PRO A 379 15.19 17.12 28.03
N SER A 380 14.46 16.22 27.39
CA SER A 380 13.11 16.52 26.91
C SER A 380 12.13 16.61 28.08
N PRO A 381 11.10 17.49 28.02
CA PRO A 381 10.15 17.68 29.12
C PRO A 381 9.11 16.55 29.27
N TRP A 382 9.09 15.56 28.37
CA TRP A 382 8.02 14.56 28.21
C TRP A 382 8.00 13.49 29.32
N ASN A 383 8.87 12.48 29.22
CA ASN A 383 9.15 11.45 30.22
C ASN A 383 10.41 10.64 29.80
N ASP A 384 10.87 9.74 30.67
CA ASP A 384 12.07 8.91 30.41
C ASP A 384 11.89 7.95 29.23
N GLU A 385 10.68 7.40 29.09
CA GLU A 385 10.34 6.44 28.03
C GLU A 385 10.39 7.08 26.63
N TYR A 386 10.04 8.36 26.51
CA TYR A 386 10.02 9.14 25.27
C TYR A 386 11.05 10.27 25.31
N SER A 387 12.21 9.96 25.89
CA SER A 387 13.33 10.89 25.99
C SER A 387 14.03 11.13 24.65
N ASN A 388 14.74 12.26 24.55
CA ASN A 388 15.60 12.55 23.40
C ASN A 388 16.65 11.44 23.14
N HIS A 389 17.10 10.71 24.17
CA HIS A 389 18.01 9.58 24.01
C HIS A 389 17.38 8.41 23.24
N ARG A 390 16.09 8.11 23.46
CA ARG A 390 15.39 7.07 22.69
C ARG A 390 15.27 7.46 21.23
N LEU A 391 14.97 8.73 20.96
CA LEU A 391 14.91 9.26 19.59
C LEU A 391 16.26 9.09 18.88
N ILE A 392 17.37 9.49 19.53
CA ILE A 392 18.73 9.32 19.00
C ILE A 392 19.02 7.84 18.71
N ASN A 393 18.62 6.92 19.60
CA ASN A 393 18.85 5.49 19.40
C ASN A 393 18.11 4.95 18.16
N ILE A 394 16.82 5.26 18.01
CA ILE A 394 16.02 4.86 16.84
C ILE A 394 16.69 5.37 15.54
N TYR A 395 17.10 6.64 15.50
CA TYR A 395 17.82 7.23 14.37
C TYR A 395 19.18 6.57 14.11
N GLY A 396 19.92 6.20 15.15
CA GLY A 396 21.19 5.48 15.05
C GLY A 396 21.03 4.13 14.35
N MET A 397 20.04 3.35 14.77
CA MET A 397 19.73 2.04 14.17
C MET A 397 19.35 2.17 12.68
N ALA A 398 18.58 3.20 12.33
CA ALA A 398 18.24 3.51 10.95
C ALA A 398 19.44 3.86 10.07
N SER A 399 20.52 4.40 10.65
CA SER A 399 21.81 4.65 9.99
C SER A 399 22.68 3.39 9.87
N GLY A 400 22.27 2.26 10.44
CA GLY A 400 23.01 1.00 10.42
C GLY A 400 23.86 0.73 11.67
N LEU A 401 23.67 1.49 12.76
CA LEU A 401 24.30 1.19 14.04
C LEU A 401 23.59 0.01 14.72
N MET A 402 24.32 -1.09 14.95
CA MET A 402 23.80 -2.27 15.65
C MET A 402 23.77 -2.10 17.19
N GLU A 403 24.45 -1.07 17.73
CA GLU A 403 24.48 -0.76 19.16
C GLU A 403 24.02 0.68 19.43
N CYS A 404 23.60 0.95 20.68
CA CYS A 404 23.19 2.28 21.12
C CYS A 404 24.31 3.30 20.86
N PRO A 405 24.08 4.38 20.10
CA PRO A 405 25.11 5.39 19.78
C PRO A 405 25.78 5.96 21.04
N ILE A 406 25.01 6.08 22.13
CA ILE A 406 25.46 6.59 23.43
C ILE A 406 26.31 5.55 24.18
N GLY A 407 26.02 4.25 24.02
CA GLY A 407 26.78 3.16 24.64
C GLY A 407 28.16 2.95 24.01
N ALA A 408 28.25 3.09 22.68
CA ALA A 408 29.51 3.02 21.94
C ALA A 408 30.45 4.19 22.28
N MET A 409 29.91 5.38 22.64
CA MET A 409 30.69 6.54 23.08
C MET A 409 31.40 6.34 24.43
N ILE A 410 30.87 5.50 25.34
CA ILE A 410 31.46 5.28 26.67
C ILE A 410 32.67 4.32 26.59
N GLN A 411 32.80 3.54 25.52
CA GLN A 411 33.75 2.43 25.49
C GLN A 411 35.05 2.70 24.72
N ASN A 412 35.11 3.56 23.68
CA ASN A 412 36.36 3.97 23.02
C ASN A 412 36.16 5.13 22.00
N ASP A 413 36.99 6.18 22.07
CA ASP A 413 36.91 7.39 21.22
C ASP A 413 37.11 7.14 19.71
N ASN A 414 37.79 6.06 19.33
CA ASN A 414 38.14 5.81 17.92
C ASN A 414 37.08 5.05 17.11
N ASP A 415 36.17 4.33 17.77
CA ASP A 415 35.07 3.62 17.09
C ASP A 415 33.81 4.50 16.98
N ALA A 416 33.66 5.54 17.81
CA ALA A 416 32.57 6.51 17.76
C ALA A 416 32.58 7.37 16.48
N ILE A 417 33.77 7.73 15.99
CA ILE A 417 33.95 8.62 14.82
C ILE A 417 33.68 7.88 13.50
N LYS A 418 33.93 6.56 13.45
CA LYS A 418 33.66 5.71 12.28
C LYS A 418 32.26 5.09 12.25
N SER A 419 31.60 4.97 13.39
CA SER A 419 30.27 4.35 13.48
C SER A 419 29.12 5.36 13.32
N CYS A 420 29.29 6.61 13.74
CA CYS A 420 28.27 7.66 13.57
C CYS A 420 28.32 8.39 12.20
N SER A 421 29.28 8.05 11.32
CA SER A 421 29.47 8.70 10.01
C SER A 421 28.64 8.07 8.87
N GLY A 422 27.59 7.31 9.22
CA GLY A 422 26.60 6.80 8.27
C GLY A 422 25.71 7.90 7.70
N SER A 423 25.42 7.80 6.40
CA SER A 423 24.55 8.68 5.62
C SER A 423 23.28 9.12 6.38
N SER A 424 22.86 10.38 6.22
CA SER A 424 21.67 11.00 6.86
C SER A 424 20.47 10.03 6.93
N ALA A 425 20.29 9.30 8.04
CA ALA A 425 19.15 8.42 8.19
C ALA A 425 17.86 9.23 8.14
N ARG A 426 16.99 8.86 7.20
CA ARG A 426 15.67 9.44 7.06
C ARG A 426 14.67 8.31 7.20
N PHE A 427 13.76 8.45 8.17
CA PHE A 427 12.57 7.63 8.19
C PHE A 427 11.63 8.09 7.08
N GLY A 428 11.35 7.18 6.15
CA GLY A 428 10.36 7.38 5.11
C GLY A 428 9.22 6.38 5.24
N CYS A 429 8.19 6.59 4.43
CA CYS A 429 7.08 5.66 4.31
C CYS A 429 7.59 4.27 3.90
N TRP A 430 7.16 3.20 4.57
CA TRP A 430 7.59 1.84 4.24
C TRP A 430 7.20 1.43 2.82
N ALA A 431 6.12 2.01 2.29
CA ALA A 431 5.62 1.78 0.93
C ALA A 431 6.29 2.68 -0.14
N CYS A 432 7.32 3.46 0.23
CA CYS A 432 7.95 4.42 -0.68
C CYS A 432 8.75 3.72 -1.79
N THR A 433 8.29 3.87 -3.03
CA THR A 433 8.90 3.30 -4.24
C THR A 433 9.67 4.33 -5.07
N VAL A 434 9.84 5.56 -4.59
CA VAL A 434 10.56 6.63 -5.30
C VAL A 434 12.04 6.29 -5.44
N VAL A 435 12.65 5.79 -4.37
CA VAL A 435 14.04 5.29 -4.35
C VAL A 435 14.09 3.83 -4.78
N LYS A 436 15.19 3.44 -5.45
CA LYS A 436 15.39 2.04 -5.88
C LYS A 436 15.52 1.12 -4.66
N GLU A 437 16.44 1.46 -3.77
CA GLU A 437 16.72 0.73 -2.53
C GLU A 437 16.56 1.70 -1.35
N ASP A 438 15.93 1.21 -0.29
CA ASP A 438 15.73 1.97 0.95
C ASP A 438 16.66 1.36 2.01
N HIS A 439 17.87 1.94 2.12
CA HIS A 439 18.88 1.46 3.05
C HIS A 439 18.44 1.62 4.50
N SER A 440 17.68 2.67 4.83
CA SER A 440 17.20 2.90 6.19
C SER A 440 16.18 1.84 6.60
N LEU A 441 15.18 1.57 5.75
CA LEU A 441 14.22 0.50 6.01
C LEU A 441 14.92 -0.86 6.07
N LYS A 442 15.90 -1.12 5.19
CA LYS A 442 16.67 -2.37 5.20
C LYS A 442 17.41 -2.56 6.52
N ASN A 443 18.13 -1.53 7.00
CA ASN A 443 18.86 -1.58 8.27
C ASN A 443 17.91 -1.80 9.45
N LEU A 444 16.75 -1.14 9.45
CA LEU A 444 15.73 -1.33 10.49
C LEU A 444 15.12 -2.73 10.48
N VAL A 445 14.98 -3.37 9.32
CA VAL A 445 14.51 -4.77 9.21
C VAL A 445 15.52 -5.74 9.81
N GLU A 446 16.82 -5.45 9.74
CA GLU A 446 17.85 -6.28 10.39
C GLU A 446 17.70 -6.23 11.92
N ALA A 447 17.32 -5.07 12.47
CA ALA A 447 17.09 -4.90 13.89
C ALA A 447 15.69 -5.35 14.38
N TYR A 448 14.65 -5.15 13.56
CA TYR A 448 13.24 -5.40 13.87
C TYR A 448 12.60 -6.28 12.77
N PRO A 449 13.07 -7.52 12.59
CA PRO A 449 12.64 -8.37 11.48
C PRO A 449 11.18 -8.81 11.59
N GLU A 450 10.67 -9.01 12.81
CA GLU A 450 9.28 -9.42 13.04
C GLU A 450 8.30 -8.28 12.73
N GLU A 451 8.67 -7.04 13.05
CA GLU A 451 7.83 -5.87 12.86
C GLU A 451 7.89 -5.32 11.44
N LEU A 452 9.04 -5.40 10.76
CA LEU A 452 9.27 -4.71 9.49
C LEU A 452 9.50 -5.64 8.29
N GLY A 453 9.78 -6.93 8.51
CA GLY A 453 10.10 -7.88 7.43
C GLY A 453 8.99 -8.02 6.39
N SER A 454 7.73 -8.08 6.84
CA SER A 454 6.54 -8.13 5.98
C SER A 454 6.42 -6.87 5.11
N TYR A 455 6.54 -5.69 5.71
CA TYR A 455 6.48 -4.41 5.02
C TYR A 455 7.60 -4.23 4.00
N TYR A 456 8.84 -4.65 4.31
CA TYR A 456 9.97 -4.61 3.39
C TYR A 456 9.78 -5.54 2.19
N LYS A 457 9.25 -6.75 2.42
CA LYS A 457 8.89 -7.67 1.35
C LYS A 457 7.80 -7.09 0.46
N MET A 458 6.75 -6.51 1.05
CA MET A 458 5.65 -5.89 0.30
C MET A 458 6.12 -4.66 -0.50
N ARG A 459 7.00 -3.81 0.07
CA ARG A 459 7.64 -2.69 -0.63
C ARG A 459 8.35 -3.17 -1.90
N SER A 460 9.06 -4.29 -1.83
CA SER A 460 9.76 -4.87 -2.98
C SER A 460 8.80 -5.24 -4.11
N LEU A 461 7.61 -5.76 -3.78
CA LEU A 461 6.55 -6.05 -4.75
C LEU A 461 5.95 -4.76 -5.33
N LEU A 462 5.63 -3.77 -4.48
CA LEU A 462 5.16 -2.45 -4.91
C LEU A 462 6.17 -1.76 -5.84
N LYS A 463 7.47 -1.91 -5.58
CA LYS A 463 8.51 -1.40 -6.48
C LYS A 463 8.53 -2.17 -7.80
N GLY A 464 8.40 -3.50 -7.73
CA GLY A 464 8.39 -4.37 -8.90
C GLY A 464 7.27 -4.05 -9.89
N VAL A 465 6.08 -3.69 -9.43
CA VAL A 465 4.94 -3.39 -10.33
C VAL A 465 5.09 -2.10 -11.15
N GLN A 466 6.07 -1.24 -10.82
CA GLN A 466 6.45 -0.11 -11.69
C GLN A 466 7.15 -0.56 -12.97
N ASP A 467 7.66 -1.79 -12.99
CA ASP A 467 8.29 -2.38 -14.15
C ASP A 467 7.22 -3.03 -15.04
N ILE A 468 7.00 -2.41 -16.22
CA ILE A 468 6.02 -2.87 -17.20
C ILE A 468 6.29 -4.30 -17.68
N ARG A 469 7.50 -4.85 -17.48
CA ARG A 469 7.82 -6.24 -17.85
C ARG A 469 6.97 -7.28 -17.13
N TYR A 470 6.35 -6.93 -16.00
CA TYR A 470 5.38 -7.80 -15.31
C TYR A 470 3.95 -7.70 -15.87
N GLY A 471 3.71 -6.82 -16.84
CA GLY A 471 2.39 -6.53 -17.36
C GLY A 471 1.42 -5.94 -16.33
N GLY A 472 1.96 -5.41 -15.22
CA GLY A 472 1.15 -4.85 -14.14
C GLY A 472 0.41 -3.56 -14.52
N CYS A 473 0.89 -2.83 -15.52
CA CYS A 473 0.24 -1.61 -16.01
C CYS A 473 -0.55 -1.88 -17.29
N SER A 474 -1.69 -1.21 -17.47
CA SER A 474 -2.38 -1.21 -18.76
C SER A 474 -1.57 -0.44 -19.81
N GLY A 475 -1.62 -0.90 -21.05
CA GLY A 475 -0.95 -0.25 -22.19
C GLY A 475 -1.64 1.04 -22.66
N TYR A 476 -2.71 1.44 -21.99
CA TYR A 476 -3.57 2.56 -22.35
C TYR A 476 -3.99 3.32 -21.10
N TYR A 477 -3.85 4.64 -21.11
CA TYR A 477 -4.33 5.49 -20.01
C TYR A 477 -5.67 6.12 -20.37
N ARG A 478 -6.38 6.57 -19.33
CA ARG A 478 -7.69 7.19 -19.46
C ARG A 478 -7.57 8.70 -19.63
N ASN A 479 -8.39 9.25 -20.52
CA ASN A 479 -8.47 10.68 -20.81
C ASN A 479 -9.92 11.15 -20.63
N HIS A 480 -10.12 12.48 -20.62
CA HIS A 480 -11.45 13.06 -20.73
C HIS A 480 -12.07 12.70 -22.10
N GLY A 481 -12.90 11.65 -22.14
CA GLY A 481 -13.61 11.21 -23.36
C GLY A 481 -13.18 9.86 -23.96
N GLY A 482 -12.28 9.10 -23.33
CA GLY A 482 -11.90 7.77 -23.83
C GLY A 482 -10.54 7.28 -23.34
N PHE A 483 -9.84 6.53 -24.19
CA PHE A 483 -8.51 5.97 -23.92
C PHE A 483 -7.47 6.49 -24.89
N SER A 484 -6.21 6.50 -24.47
CA SER A 484 -5.06 6.83 -25.32
C SER A 484 -3.86 5.93 -25.03
N SER A 485 -2.98 5.83 -26.02
CA SER A 485 -1.74 5.06 -25.91
C SER A 485 -0.79 5.65 -24.87
N GLY A 486 -0.36 4.85 -23.90
CA GLY A 486 0.61 5.26 -22.89
C GLY A 486 0.61 4.35 -21.67
N TYR A 487 1.32 4.74 -20.62
CA TYR A 487 1.32 4.01 -19.35
C TYR A 487 0.02 4.28 -18.60
N GLY A 488 -0.86 3.28 -18.55
CA GLY A 488 -2.13 3.37 -17.85
C GLY A 488 -2.06 2.83 -16.41
N ASP A 489 -3.25 2.65 -15.84
CA ASP A 489 -3.46 2.18 -14.47
C ASP A 489 -2.98 0.74 -14.27
N LEU A 490 -2.79 0.35 -13.00
CA LEU A 490 -2.58 -1.02 -12.60
C LEU A 490 -3.76 -1.92 -13.02
N THR A 491 -3.45 -3.06 -13.60
CA THR A 491 -4.43 -4.07 -13.98
C THR A 491 -5.11 -4.67 -12.75
N ILE A 492 -6.32 -5.24 -12.92
CA ILE A 492 -6.95 -6.01 -11.85
C ILE A 492 -6.07 -7.20 -11.44
N ASP A 493 -5.40 -7.84 -12.40
CA ASP A 493 -4.56 -9.01 -12.15
C ASP A 493 -3.38 -8.73 -11.22
N VAL A 494 -2.66 -7.63 -11.44
CA VAL A 494 -1.54 -7.28 -10.54
C VAL A 494 -2.04 -6.81 -9.18
N ARG A 495 -3.21 -6.15 -9.13
CA ARG A 495 -3.84 -5.79 -7.85
C ARG A 495 -4.24 -7.02 -7.05
N ILE A 496 -4.73 -8.08 -7.70
CA ILE A 496 -4.98 -9.38 -7.05
C ILE A 496 -3.68 -9.94 -6.46
N ASN A 497 -2.60 -9.96 -7.24
CA ASN A 497 -1.31 -10.48 -6.77
C ASN A 497 -0.79 -9.68 -5.57
N LEU A 498 -0.86 -8.35 -5.63
CA LEU A 498 -0.47 -7.48 -4.52
C LEU A 498 -1.35 -7.68 -3.28
N LEU A 499 -2.69 -7.73 -3.42
CA LEU A 499 -3.61 -7.94 -2.29
C LEU A 499 -3.45 -9.32 -1.66
N ARG A 500 -3.16 -10.36 -2.45
CA ARG A 500 -2.84 -11.71 -1.93
C ARG A 500 -1.58 -11.68 -1.08
N ASN A 501 -0.51 -11.06 -1.57
CA ASN A 501 0.72 -10.90 -0.80
C ASN A 501 0.51 -10.01 0.43
N TRP A 502 -0.31 -8.96 0.32
CA TRP A 502 -0.68 -8.11 1.45
C TRP A 502 -1.31 -8.92 2.59
N TRP A 503 -2.25 -9.81 2.24
CA TRP A 503 -2.88 -10.75 3.16
C TRP A 503 -1.89 -11.77 3.72
N GLU A 504 -1.10 -12.42 2.88
CA GLU A 504 -0.13 -13.46 3.28
C GLU A 504 0.98 -12.91 4.20
N LEU A 505 1.36 -11.64 4.00
CA LEU A 505 2.33 -10.93 4.83
C LEU A 505 1.71 -10.35 6.10
N ASN A 506 0.42 -10.59 6.36
CA ASN A 506 -0.34 -10.08 7.51
C ASN A 506 -0.25 -8.55 7.67
N ILE A 507 -0.22 -7.82 6.56
CA ILE A 507 -0.23 -6.36 6.61
C ILE A 507 -1.67 -5.89 6.84
N PRO A 508 -1.94 -5.03 7.84
CA PRO A 508 -3.28 -4.52 8.10
C PRO A 508 -3.91 -3.83 6.88
N LEU A 509 -5.21 -4.01 6.70
CA LEU A 509 -6.03 -3.27 5.75
C LEU A 509 -7.39 -2.99 6.41
N PRO A 510 -7.59 -1.79 6.97
CA PRO A 510 -8.84 -1.37 7.60
C PRO A 510 -10.11 -1.65 6.78
N GLU A 511 -11.18 -2.08 7.46
CA GLU A 511 -12.47 -2.42 6.82
C GLU A 511 -13.03 -1.27 5.96
N ILE A 512 -12.85 -0.02 6.43
CA ILE A 512 -13.31 1.17 5.69
C ILE A 512 -12.58 1.31 4.36
N GLU A 513 -11.27 1.07 4.31
CA GLU A 513 -10.48 1.15 3.08
C GLU A 513 -10.85 0.03 2.12
N VAL A 514 -11.13 -1.17 2.62
CA VAL A 514 -11.65 -2.28 1.79
C VAL A 514 -12.95 -1.86 1.10
N ILE A 515 -13.87 -1.23 1.85
CA ILE A 515 -15.14 -0.75 1.31
C ILE A 515 -14.92 0.34 0.26
N GLU A 516 -14.04 1.30 0.50
CA GLU A 516 -13.70 2.35 -0.45
C GLU A 516 -13.03 1.81 -1.72
N ILE A 517 -12.15 0.81 -1.60
CA ILE A 517 -11.58 0.10 -2.75
C ILE A 517 -12.69 -0.52 -3.60
N ILE A 518 -13.65 -1.21 -2.97
CA ILE A 518 -14.76 -1.84 -3.69
C ILE A 518 -15.61 -0.78 -4.41
N LYS A 519 -15.93 0.34 -3.74
CA LYS A 519 -16.67 1.45 -4.34
C LYS A 519 -15.95 1.97 -5.58
N LYS A 520 -14.66 2.29 -5.47
CA LYS A 520 -13.86 2.84 -6.57
C LYS A 520 -13.80 1.89 -7.76
N VAL A 521 -13.51 0.61 -7.52
CA VAL A 521 -13.46 -0.40 -8.60
C VAL A 521 -14.81 -0.56 -9.28
N LYS A 522 -15.91 -0.62 -8.53
CA LYS A 522 -17.27 -0.67 -9.10
C LYS A 522 -17.64 0.60 -9.86
N ALA A 523 -17.24 1.78 -9.39
CA ALA A 523 -17.51 3.05 -10.05
C ALA A 523 -16.75 3.22 -11.35
N ARG A 524 -15.57 2.61 -11.43
CA ARG A 524 -14.59 2.88 -12.49
C ARG A 524 -14.46 1.74 -13.49
N GLU A 525 -14.14 0.54 -13.03
CA GLU A 525 -13.74 -0.57 -13.89
C GLU A 525 -14.96 -1.25 -14.53
N VAL A 526 -16.04 -1.40 -13.77
CA VAL A 526 -17.26 -2.07 -14.25
C VAL A 526 -17.94 -1.27 -15.38
N PRO A 527 -18.13 0.07 -15.29
CA PRO A 527 -18.68 0.85 -16.40
C PRO A 527 -17.74 0.94 -17.62
N GLU A 528 -16.43 0.83 -17.41
CA GLU A 528 -15.43 0.78 -18.50
C GLU A 528 -15.45 -0.56 -19.27
N GLY A 529 -16.27 -1.53 -18.84
CA GLY A 529 -16.33 -2.85 -19.45
C GLY A 529 -15.07 -3.66 -19.20
N LEU A 530 -14.41 -3.47 -18.06
CA LEU A 530 -13.35 -4.34 -17.60
C LEU A 530 -13.98 -5.48 -16.80
N ALA A 531 -13.74 -6.75 -17.17
CA ALA A 531 -13.96 -7.84 -16.22
C ALA A 531 -13.21 -7.52 -14.93
N VAL A 532 -13.89 -7.75 -13.81
CA VAL A 532 -13.26 -7.80 -12.50
C VAL A 532 -13.48 -9.22 -12.01
N SER A 533 -12.39 -9.98 -11.91
CA SER A 533 -12.43 -11.38 -11.51
C SER A 533 -13.06 -11.55 -10.12
N ASN A 534 -13.78 -12.65 -9.90
CA ASN A 534 -14.20 -13.05 -8.55
C ASN A 534 -13.01 -13.14 -7.59
N ARG A 535 -11.82 -13.51 -8.09
CA ARG A 535 -10.59 -13.55 -7.28
C ARG A 535 -10.23 -12.20 -6.66
N PHE A 536 -10.51 -11.09 -7.34
CA PHE A 536 -10.28 -9.75 -6.79
C PHE A 536 -11.18 -9.49 -5.59
N TRP A 537 -12.48 -9.75 -5.75
CA TRP A 537 -13.46 -9.61 -4.68
C TRP A 537 -13.17 -10.55 -3.51
N ASP A 538 -12.95 -11.84 -3.80
CA ASP A 538 -12.63 -12.85 -2.78
C ASP A 538 -11.35 -12.51 -2.00
N THR A 539 -10.38 -11.83 -2.63
CA THR A 539 -9.16 -11.41 -1.94
C THR A 539 -9.45 -10.22 -1.01
N LEU A 540 -10.21 -9.22 -1.46
CA LEU A 540 -10.60 -8.07 -0.63
C LEU A 540 -11.47 -8.48 0.56
N TYR A 541 -12.42 -9.39 0.34
CA TYR A 541 -13.37 -9.76 1.37
C TYR A 541 -12.80 -10.61 2.49
N ARG A 542 -11.59 -11.15 2.32
CA ARG A 542 -10.85 -11.78 3.43
C ARG A 542 -10.59 -10.80 4.57
N PHE A 543 -10.46 -9.51 4.24
CA PHE A 543 -10.26 -8.44 5.21
C PHE A 543 -11.56 -7.97 5.88
N LEU A 544 -12.73 -8.51 5.49
CA LEU A 544 -14.00 -8.17 6.10
C LEU A 544 -14.48 -9.28 7.05
N PRO A 545 -15.16 -8.93 8.15
CA PRO A 545 -15.72 -9.92 9.07
C PRO A 545 -16.89 -10.71 8.45
N VAL A 546 -17.44 -10.24 7.33
CA VAL A 546 -18.62 -10.78 6.67
C VAL A 546 -18.35 -10.99 5.19
N HIS A 547 -18.53 -12.24 4.74
CA HIS A 547 -18.31 -12.65 3.35
C HIS A 547 -19.58 -13.31 2.78
N PRO A 548 -20.22 -12.79 1.71
CA PRO A 548 -21.42 -13.38 1.08
C PRO A 548 -21.10 -14.64 0.25
N GLY A 549 -19.88 -15.15 0.32
CA GLY A 549 -19.41 -16.28 -0.48
C GLY A 549 -19.25 -15.88 -1.94
N ILE A 550 -19.68 -16.75 -2.84
CA ILE A 550 -19.56 -16.55 -4.30
C ILE A 550 -20.38 -15.37 -4.84
N ASN A 551 -21.29 -14.78 -4.06
CA ASN A 551 -22.17 -13.68 -4.48
C ASN A 551 -21.68 -12.34 -3.92
N HIS A 552 -20.50 -11.92 -4.37
CA HIS A 552 -19.85 -10.69 -3.94
C HIS A 552 -20.72 -9.42 -4.08
N ARG A 553 -21.60 -9.40 -5.09
CA ARG A 553 -22.55 -8.29 -5.31
C ARG A 553 -23.57 -8.14 -4.19
N ALA A 554 -23.87 -9.23 -3.45
CA ALA A 554 -24.80 -9.23 -2.33
C ALA A 554 -24.21 -8.62 -1.04
N MET A 555 -22.93 -8.25 -1.02
CA MET A 555 -22.29 -7.62 0.17
C MET A 555 -22.97 -6.31 0.61
N TYR A 556 -23.70 -5.66 -0.28
CA TYR A 556 -24.40 -4.40 -0.05
C TYR A 556 -25.90 -4.58 0.26
N ASP A 557 -26.39 -5.83 0.36
CA ASP A 557 -27.73 -6.06 0.92
C ASP A 557 -27.70 -5.83 2.44
N PRO A 558 -28.76 -5.24 3.05
CA PRO A 558 -28.83 -5.00 4.49
C PRO A 558 -28.58 -6.21 5.39
N ILE A 559 -28.70 -7.43 4.87
CA ILE A 559 -28.39 -8.66 5.63
C ILE A 559 -26.87 -8.92 5.79
N TRP A 560 -26.07 -8.39 4.87
CA TRP A 560 -24.61 -8.57 4.79
C TRP A 560 -23.87 -7.28 5.07
N GLU A 561 -24.52 -6.14 4.84
CA GLU A 561 -24.01 -4.84 5.16
C GLU A 561 -23.75 -4.79 6.68
N PRO A 562 -22.50 -4.54 7.09
CA PRO A 562 -22.24 -4.31 8.49
C PRO A 562 -23.00 -3.04 8.90
N ASN A 563 -23.97 -3.19 9.81
CA ASN A 563 -24.73 -2.06 10.40
C ASN A 563 -23.81 -0.95 10.96
N TYR A 564 -22.54 -1.29 11.21
CA TYR A 564 -21.48 -0.43 11.69
C TYR A 564 -20.12 -0.94 11.24
N LEU A 565 -19.17 -0.05 11.00
CA LEU A 565 -17.74 -0.38 10.92
C LEU A 565 -17.08 -0.20 12.28
N ARG A 566 -15.90 -0.79 12.47
CA ARG A 566 -15.04 -0.43 13.60
C ARG A 566 -14.06 0.65 13.15
N ASN A 567 -13.99 1.75 13.90
CA ASN A 567 -12.94 2.76 13.71
C ASN A 567 -11.61 2.27 14.32
N GLU A 568 -10.57 3.11 14.26
CA GLU A 568 -9.23 2.81 14.80
C GLU A 568 -9.26 2.49 16.30
N ASP A 569 -10.20 3.06 17.06
CA ASP A 569 -10.42 2.78 18.50
C ASP A 569 -11.30 1.55 18.76
N ASN A 570 -11.59 0.75 17.73
CA ASN A 570 -12.48 -0.42 17.82
C ASN A 570 -13.96 -0.05 18.14
N LYS A 571 -14.37 1.22 18.02
CA LYS A 571 -15.73 1.73 18.24
C LYS A 571 -16.60 1.59 17.00
N LYS A 572 -17.89 1.35 17.20
CA LYS A 572 -18.89 1.16 16.13
C LYS A 572 -19.28 2.50 15.48
N VAL A 573 -19.07 2.65 14.18
CA VAL A 573 -19.48 3.82 13.39
C VAL A 573 -20.56 3.43 12.38
N LYS A 574 -21.68 4.15 12.33
CA LYS A 574 -22.76 3.90 11.36
C LYS A 574 -22.34 4.35 9.96
N LEU A 575 -22.53 3.48 8.97
CA LEU A 575 -22.37 3.82 7.56
C LEU A 575 -23.57 4.65 7.08
N ALA A 576 -23.31 5.78 6.42
CA ALA A 576 -24.27 6.32 5.46
C ALA A 576 -24.27 5.39 4.24
N SER A 577 -25.43 4.82 3.93
CA SER A 577 -25.61 3.78 2.91
C SER A 577 -24.75 4.01 1.66
N VAL A 578 -23.87 3.05 1.40
CA VAL A 578 -22.94 3.05 0.27
C VAL A 578 -23.61 2.37 -0.92
N GLY A 579 -24.06 3.15 -1.89
CA GLY A 579 -24.66 2.61 -3.10
C GLY A 579 -23.75 2.78 -4.33
N ILE A 580 -23.17 1.69 -4.82
CA ILE A 580 -23.09 1.47 -6.27
C ILE A 580 -23.73 0.12 -6.53
N ASP A 581 -25.05 0.09 -6.40
CA ASP A 581 -25.80 -1.13 -6.52
C ASP A 581 -26.07 -1.47 -7.99
N ARG A 582 -25.63 -2.66 -8.34
CA ARG A 582 -26.34 -3.53 -9.27
C ARG A 582 -26.50 -4.90 -8.59
N VAL A 583 -27.26 -4.95 -7.50
CA VAL A 583 -27.78 -6.22 -6.98
C VAL A 583 -28.67 -6.79 -8.08
N THR A 584 -28.29 -7.94 -8.62
CA THR A 584 -29.05 -8.59 -9.69
C THR A 584 -30.19 -9.43 -9.10
N GLN A 585 -31.13 -9.83 -9.94
CA GLN A 585 -32.18 -10.79 -9.53
C GLN A 585 -31.59 -12.13 -9.05
N ILE A 586 -30.45 -12.53 -9.59
CA ILE A 586 -29.71 -13.71 -9.14
C ILE A 586 -29.23 -13.51 -7.70
N ASP A 587 -28.66 -12.34 -7.38
CA ASP A 587 -28.22 -12.01 -6.03
C ASP A 587 -29.39 -12.01 -5.05
N LEU A 588 -30.53 -11.39 -5.40
CA LEU A 588 -31.74 -11.39 -4.57
C LEU A 588 -32.27 -12.80 -4.31
N SER A 589 -32.32 -13.65 -5.33
CA SER A 589 -32.77 -15.04 -5.20
C SER A 589 -31.84 -15.84 -4.27
N TRP A 590 -30.54 -15.62 -4.37
CA TRP A 590 -29.56 -16.24 -3.49
C TRP A 590 -29.66 -15.71 -2.05
N ILE A 591 -29.84 -14.41 -1.86
CA ILE A 591 -30.06 -13.79 -0.54
C ILE A 591 -31.30 -14.39 0.13
N ALA A 592 -32.40 -14.53 -0.60
CA ALA A 592 -33.62 -15.15 -0.09
C ALA A 592 -33.37 -16.61 0.36
N ASN A 593 -32.64 -17.39 -0.46
CA ASN A 593 -32.26 -18.74 -0.10
C ASN A 593 -31.36 -18.78 1.16
N TYR A 594 -30.38 -17.88 1.24
CA TYR A 594 -29.51 -17.78 2.42
C TYR A 594 -30.31 -17.43 3.68
N LYS A 595 -31.27 -16.50 3.59
CA LYS A 595 -32.18 -16.15 4.71
C LYS A 595 -32.94 -17.40 5.17
N LEU A 596 -33.48 -18.17 4.23
CA LEU A 596 -34.22 -19.41 4.52
C LEU A 596 -33.33 -20.45 5.22
N VAL A 597 -32.15 -20.76 4.65
CA VAL A 597 -31.21 -21.72 5.24
C VAL A 597 -30.75 -21.26 6.62
N SER A 598 -30.45 -19.97 6.78
CA SER A 598 -30.03 -19.39 8.05
C SER A 598 -31.13 -19.50 9.12
N GLN A 599 -32.40 -19.31 8.75
CA GLN A 599 -33.54 -19.52 9.63
C GLN A 599 -33.69 -21.00 10.02
N GLN A 600 -33.50 -21.92 9.07
CA GLN A 600 -33.55 -23.36 9.35
C GLN A 600 -32.45 -23.78 10.33
N ILE A 601 -31.22 -23.30 10.13
CA ILE A 601 -30.10 -23.59 11.06
C ILE A 601 -30.43 -23.09 12.46
N LYS A 602 -30.97 -21.87 12.60
CA LYS A 602 -31.32 -21.33 13.91
C LYS A 602 -32.45 -22.07 14.62
N ALA A 603 -33.45 -22.53 13.87
CA ALA A 603 -34.71 -23.00 14.43
C ALA A 603 -34.72 -24.51 14.67
N ALA A 604 -33.90 -25.29 13.95
CA ALA A 604 -34.11 -26.73 13.81
C ALA A 604 -32.82 -27.56 13.81
N ILE A 605 -31.68 -26.98 14.14
CA ILE A 605 -30.38 -27.66 14.08
C ILE A 605 -29.60 -27.42 15.37
N ASP A 606 -29.30 -28.51 16.08
CA ASP A 606 -28.51 -28.50 17.31
C ASP A 606 -27.09 -29.06 17.09
N ILE A 607 -26.20 -28.77 18.04
CA ILE A 607 -24.88 -29.42 18.11
C ILE A 607 -25.11 -30.93 18.28
N ASN A 608 -24.29 -31.72 17.60
CA ASN A 608 -24.40 -33.16 17.45
C ASN A 608 -25.61 -33.63 16.62
N ASP A 609 -26.28 -32.80 15.82
CA ASP A 609 -27.22 -33.32 14.82
C ASP A 609 -26.48 -33.88 13.61
N CYS A 610 -26.93 -35.03 13.10
CA CYS A 610 -26.49 -35.54 11.80
C CYS A 610 -27.28 -34.82 10.71
N VAL A 611 -26.58 -34.18 9.79
CA VAL A 611 -27.19 -33.39 8.71
C VAL A 611 -26.76 -33.86 7.33
N GLN A 612 -27.67 -33.68 6.38
CA GLN A 612 -27.39 -33.74 4.95
C GLN A 612 -27.47 -32.32 4.38
N ILE A 613 -26.37 -31.88 3.76
CA ILE A 613 -26.24 -30.54 3.19
C ILE A 613 -26.05 -30.64 1.68
N VAL A 614 -26.90 -29.92 0.94
CA VAL A 614 -26.84 -29.82 -0.51
C VAL A 614 -26.03 -28.59 -0.90
N LEU A 615 -24.96 -28.80 -1.66
CA LEU A 615 -24.11 -27.77 -2.25
C LEU A 615 -24.34 -27.70 -3.77
N LYS A 616 -23.70 -26.75 -4.45
CA LYS A 616 -23.90 -26.54 -5.89
C LYS A 616 -23.68 -27.82 -6.72
N ASN A 617 -22.64 -28.60 -6.40
CA ASN A 617 -22.22 -29.76 -7.19
C ASN A 617 -22.04 -31.06 -6.36
N GLN A 618 -22.40 -31.07 -5.07
CA GLN A 618 -22.18 -32.22 -4.20
C GLN A 618 -23.13 -32.23 -3.00
N ILE A 619 -23.22 -33.37 -2.32
CA ILE A 619 -23.95 -33.54 -1.07
C ILE A 619 -22.96 -33.93 0.02
N VAL A 620 -22.97 -33.22 1.13
CA VAL A 620 -22.14 -33.51 2.30
C VAL A 620 -23.03 -34.07 3.40
N ARG A 621 -22.57 -35.13 4.07
CA ARG A 621 -23.21 -35.70 5.25
C ARG A 621 -22.21 -35.71 6.40
N GLY A 622 -22.64 -35.26 7.56
CA GLY A 622 -21.78 -35.20 8.74
C GLY A 622 -22.54 -34.78 9.98
N GLU A 623 -21.87 -34.85 11.11
CA GLU A 623 -22.39 -34.42 12.41
C GLU A 623 -21.94 -33.00 12.71
N ILE A 624 -22.83 -32.16 13.23
CA ILE A 624 -22.50 -30.78 13.57
C ILE A 624 -21.70 -30.72 14.87
N ILE A 625 -20.52 -30.13 14.79
CA ILE A 625 -19.65 -29.90 15.94
C ILE A 625 -19.86 -28.49 16.50
N GLU A 626 -19.99 -27.50 15.62
CA GLU A 626 -20.04 -26.09 15.99
C GLU A 626 -20.83 -25.31 14.94
N VAL A 627 -21.62 -24.33 15.39
CA VAL A 627 -22.25 -23.32 14.53
C VAL A 627 -21.69 -21.96 14.90
N GLN A 628 -20.91 -21.36 14.00
CA GLN A 628 -20.38 -20.02 14.21
C GLN A 628 -21.43 -18.99 13.84
N VAL A 629 -21.80 -18.14 14.80
CA VAL A 629 -22.84 -17.12 14.67
C VAL A 629 -22.23 -15.75 14.88
N VAL A 630 -22.47 -14.84 13.92
CA VAL A 630 -22.03 -13.43 13.99
C VAL A 630 -23.25 -12.54 13.89
N ASN A 631 -23.44 -11.64 14.87
CA ASN A 631 -24.62 -10.76 14.98
C ASN A 631 -25.95 -11.54 14.91
N GLY A 632 -25.97 -12.72 15.53
CA GLY A 632 -27.12 -13.59 15.51
C GLY A 632 -27.40 -14.20 14.14
N ILE A 633 -26.48 -14.21 13.17
CA ILE A 633 -26.64 -14.87 11.86
C ILE A 633 -25.62 -16.02 11.72
N PRO A 634 -26.02 -17.25 11.34
CA PRO A 634 -25.10 -18.37 11.16
C PRO A 634 -24.19 -18.11 9.95
N LYS A 635 -22.89 -18.20 10.15
CA LYS A 635 -21.87 -17.94 9.13
C LYS A 635 -21.17 -19.20 8.67
N VAL A 636 -20.78 -20.08 9.60
CA VAL A 636 -20.06 -21.32 9.30
C VAL A 636 -20.62 -22.48 10.12
N LEU A 637 -20.77 -23.64 9.48
CA LEU A 637 -21.03 -24.92 10.15
C LEU A 637 -19.74 -25.72 10.16
N LYS A 638 -19.30 -26.17 11.35
CA LYS A 638 -18.23 -27.16 11.45
C LYS A 638 -18.84 -28.55 11.57
N LEU A 639 -18.42 -29.43 10.67
CA LEU A 639 -18.96 -30.78 10.53
C LEU A 639 -17.86 -31.81 10.76
N GLN A 640 -18.19 -32.87 11.50
CA GLN A 640 -17.43 -34.10 11.51
C GLN A 640 -17.88 -34.96 10.31
N VAL A 641 -17.03 -35.08 9.31
CA VAL A 641 -17.26 -35.93 8.13
C VAL A 641 -16.27 -37.09 8.16
N ALA A 642 -16.73 -38.27 8.56
CA ALA A 642 -15.87 -39.41 8.86
C ALA A 642 -14.75 -39.03 9.85
N LYS A 643 -13.47 -39.14 9.44
CA LYS A 643 -12.30 -38.79 10.29
C LYS A 643 -11.75 -37.37 10.05
N ARG A 644 -12.45 -36.50 9.32
CA ARG A 644 -12.01 -35.14 9.01
C ARG A 644 -13.04 -34.12 9.48
N GLN A 645 -12.55 -32.98 9.96
CA GLN A 645 -13.38 -31.81 10.22
C GLN A 645 -13.46 -30.96 8.95
N VAL A 646 -14.67 -30.50 8.63
CA VAL A 646 -14.94 -29.66 7.46
C VAL A 646 -15.68 -28.41 7.94
N GLU A 647 -15.13 -27.25 7.62
CA GLU A 647 -15.81 -25.97 7.81
C GLU A 647 -16.57 -25.61 6.55
N LEU A 648 -17.86 -25.33 6.70
CA LEU A 648 -18.75 -25.04 5.58
C LEU A 648 -19.44 -23.69 5.78
N PRO A 649 -19.11 -22.68 4.94
CA PRO A 649 -19.81 -21.41 4.96
C PRO A 649 -21.29 -21.60 4.62
N VAL A 650 -22.18 -20.98 5.40
CA VAL A 650 -23.64 -21.07 5.16
C VAL A 650 -24.01 -20.46 3.80
N THR A 651 -23.18 -19.56 3.28
CA THR A 651 -23.33 -18.92 1.97
C THR A 651 -23.30 -19.88 0.78
N VAL A 652 -22.66 -21.04 0.91
CA VAL A 652 -22.59 -22.04 -0.17
C VAL A 652 -23.67 -23.12 -0.05
N ILE A 653 -24.45 -23.10 1.04
CA ILE A 653 -25.49 -24.09 1.32
C ILE A 653 -26.74 -23.76 0.51
N LYS A 654 -27.16 -24.68 -0.36
CA LYS A 654 -28.44 -24.58 -1.06
C LYS A 654 -29.59 -25.04 -0.17
N GLN A 655 -29.39 -26.16 0.53
CA GLN A 655 -30.39 -26.75 1.41
C GLN A 655 -29.69 -27.52 2.53
N ILE A 656 -30.29 -27.53 3.71
CA ILE A 656 -29.85 -28.34 4.85
C ILE A 656 -31.03 -29.13 5.40
N LYS A 657 -30.79 -30.38 5.79
CA LYS A 657 -31.80 -31.25 6.41
C LYS A 657 -31.16 -32.06 7.53
N VAL A 658 -31.78 -32.09 8.71
CA VAL A 658 -31.42 -33.03 9.78
C VAL A 658 -31.85 -34.43 9.34
N THR A 659 -30.89 -35.35 9.25
CA THR A 659 -31.14 -36.76 8.94
C THR A 659 -31.39 -37.58 10.19
N GLU A 660 -30.76 -37.20 11.31
CA GLU A 660 -30.92 -37.86 12.59
C GLU A 660 -30.60 -36.86 13.71
N SER A 661 -31.56 -36.59 14.59
CA SER A 661 -31.37 -35.61 15.67
C SER A 661 -30.65 -36.23 16.86
N HIS A 662 -29.83 -35.44 17.54
CA HIS A 662 -29.12 -35.86 18.75
C HIS A 662 -30.11 -36.30 19.84
N ALA A 663 -31.17 -35.52 20.06
CA ALA A 663 -32.21 -35.84 21.03
C ALA A 663 -32.89 -37.19 20.74
N HIS A 664 -33.11 -37.53 19.47
CA HIS A 664 -33.69 -38.82 19.10
C HIS A 664 -32.70 -39.98 19.34
N ARG A 665 -31.40 -39.79 19.04
CA ARG A 665 -30.34 -40.77 19.33
C ARG A 665 -30.20 -41.04 20.83
N VAL A 666 -30.18 -40.00 21.65
CA VAL A 666 -30.12 -40.13 23.10
C VAL A 666 -31.38 -40.82 23.63
N SER A 667 -32.57 -40.44 23.16
CA SER A 667 -33.83 -41.09 23.55
C SER A 667 -33.91 -42.56 23.13
N LEU A 668 -33.44 -42.92 21.94
CA LEU A 668 -33.38 -44.32 21.49
C LEU A 668 -32.38 -45.12 22.32
N HIS A 669 -31.23 -44.54 22.63
CA HIS A 669 -30.23 -45.20 23.47
C HIS A 669 -30.75 -45.39 24.91
N GLN A 670 -31.46 -44.40 25.46
CA GLN A 670 -32.12 -44.48 26.75
C GLN A 670 -33.22 -45.56 26.74
N GLN A 671 -34.06 -45.60 25.71
CA GLN A 671 -35.07 -46.65 25.55
C GLN A 671 -34.45 -48.04 25.41
N MET A 672 -33.35 -48.18 24.66
CA MET A 672 -32.63 -49.46 24.55
C MET A 672 -31.99 -49.90 25.86
N LEU A 673 -31.51 -48.95 26.67
CA LEU A 673 -31.00 -49.21 28.02
C LEU A 673 -32.15 -49.63 28.97
N ASP A 674 -33.29 -48.94 28.91
CA ASP A 674 -34.49 -49.25 29.69
C ASP A 674 -35.17 -50.57 29.27
N PHE A 675 -34.98 -51.05 28.03
CA PHE A 675 -35.39 -52.38 27.57
C PHE A 675 -34.38 -53.48 27.93
N SER A 676 -33.15 -53.11 28.33
CA SER A 676 -32.08 -54.04 28.73
C SER A 676 -31.93 -54.22 30.25
N LEU A 677 -32.60 -53.36 31.02
CA LEU A 677 -32.86 -53.47 32.47
C LEU A 677 -34.20 -54.17 32.71
#